data_AF-T0QBX6-F1
#
_entry.id   AF-T0QBX6-F1
#
_cell.length_a   1.000
_cell.length_b   1.000
_cell.length_c   1.000
_cell.angle_alpha   90.00
_cell.angle_beta   90.00
_cell.angle_gamma   90.00
#
_symmetry.space_group_name_H-M   'P 1'
#
loop_
_entity.id
_entity.type
_entity.pdbx_description
1 polymer ?
#
loop_
_entity_poly.entity_id
_entity_poly.type
_entity_poly.pdbx_seq_one_letter_code
_entity_poly.pdbx_strand_id
1 'polypeptide(L)'
;MTFLERGSASRMEPHSYAGRWRRSKAATNAVLEWLHRATKPKSKNAKKKVKKKGARSADTATWTMAQIYAAALEVVDAGTTVPSSVLRDLMVIIRLRFDAYIKLPVDQRDGHDAYVDVLRAVLTKWLPITDDLKTLVGPLKDMRTGRRDRDDVGQRDYFPHLPPFDVDTYAPPVDDAADPSIASLDAQRREMQFACMCFVLDMADLMHDAKLGWIMHKESAMCVSVPTAITNAAVYAIEVLHTELRETYPHLSDLEAIMATLRCGRFIVEIVTVHKVSVDKAAGMLMVARRAAIERLRPLSIQVMTKALSTSSAIAGRLVDRIVAQLEGDDYWNMDWTTTLGKGDSLTALHAYLKTFIVHALREPGTRAITYPDTFGPPWVEGDVLRCTRDLYQSFFADVLPPLLLDAQAGFAYYAPVYENELAPLRRLLTVYVQTQQIPVALLFACQATLWSLFFTQGRSSVGVTVARLAQSTRRAVDDVRLQLDCCRLNPDSWYVPASTREALDAACNWLAHRRRLAAPSLVFTQMEQDRAWYNPYMAGQMMLVLRLEMGYIVGRSVMDDIGQTHMLLHLYHALWRRGKVAASAEMELLADALPQVFVDGRPNSDFAAAHLRSWGYDPAKATAMAATLPLDSANMLATSLEVSSKKTKKPRSLPSLTAMAETTAFRRVTQLELPCGTFADDYTEWMRTLRDEMEGVHDLNLAAIGQLFRGAWIEMADALGYHGSKKHDRAPEVPNVVRFANENRCVQTLLGLCDQAPDDPRLLVAATAVKNLVQRVPEARLVAARDV
;
A
#
# COMPACT_ATOMS: atom_id res chain seq x y z
N MET A 1 31.80 -10.37 2.89
CA MET A 1 31.72 -9.65 4.17
C MET A 1 31.93 -8.17 3.89
N THR A 2 30.96 -7.35 4.34
CA THR A 2 30.95 -5.88 4.48
C THR A 2 31.36 -5.02 3.28
N PHE A 3 30.38 -4.53 2.51
CA PHE A 3 30.26 -3.14 2.02
C PHE A 3 28.96 -2.99 1.19
N LEU A 4 27.88 -2.55 1.85
CA LEU A 4 26.78 -1.69 1.34
C LEU A 4 25.68 -1.57 2.41
N GLU A 5 26.07 -1.18 3.62
CA GLU A 5 25.17 -0.51 4.58
C GLU A 5 25.33 0.99 4.36
N ARG A 6 24.71 1.54 3.32
CA ARG A 6 24.43 2.98 3.21
C ARG A 6 23.13 3.16 2.45
N GLY A 7 22.05 3.47 3.16
CA GLY A 7 20.91 4.18 2.56
C GLY A 7 19.48 3.70 2.85
N SER A 8 19.22 2.68 3.66
CA SER A 8 17.83 2.28 3.99
C SER A 8 17.51 2.19 5.48
N ALA A 9 18.45 2.55 6.35
CA ALA A 9 18.31 2.44 7.80
C ALA A 9 18.06 3.80 8.48
N SER A 10 17.01 4.53 8.08
CA SER A 10 16.29 5.44 8.99
C SER A 10 14.98 5.91 8.35
N ARG A 11 13.87 5.74 9.07
CA ARG A 11 12.48 6.16 8.77
C ARG A 11 11.60 5.16 8.01
N MET A 12 11.20 4.12 8.73
CA MET A 12 9.80 3.69 8.75
C MET A 12 9.52 3.25 10.19
N GLU A 13 8.97 4.13 11.02
CA GLU A 13 8.07 3.61 12.06
C GLU A 13 6.85 3.11 11.28
N PRO A 14 6.53 1.82 11.31
CA PRO A 14 5.39 1.33 10.58
C PRO A 14 4.17 1.97 11.22
N HIS A 15 3.50 2.87 10.49
CA HIS A 15 2.11 3.19 10.74
C HIS A 15 1.30 1.93 10.35
N SER A 16 1.50 0.86 11.13
CA SER A 16 1.16 -0.51 10.77
C SER A 16 -0.34 -0.67 10.88
N TYR A 17 -0.95 -1.13 9.80
CA TYR A 17 -2.29 -1.70 9.84
C TYR A 17 -2.35 -2.72 10.99
N ALA A 18 -3.12 -2.42 12.04
CA ALA A 18 -3.32 -3.34 13.17
C ALA A 18 -4.56 -4.18 12.92
N GLY A 19 -4.37 -5.49 12.67
CA GLY A 19 -5.47 -6.43 12.43
C GLY A 19 -6.45 -6.53 13.59
N ARG A 20 -7.65 -7.07 13.34
CA ARG A 20 -8.70 -7.30 14.35
C ARG A 20 -8.16 -8.05 15.58
N TRP A 21 -7.33 -9.06 15.36
CA TRP A 21 -6.76 -9.85 16.45
C TRP A 21 -5.84 -9.02 17.36
N ARG A 22 -4.90 -8.26 16.78
CA ARG A 22 -3.98 -7.40 17.54
C ARG A 22 -4.73 -6.33 18.33
N ARG A 23 -5.77 -5.72 17.73
CA ARG A 23 -6.65 -4.76 18.42
C ARG A 23 -7.39 -5.41 19.59
N SER A 24 -8.00 -6.57 19.38
CA SER A 24 -8.68 -7.32 20.44
C SER A 24 -7.73 -7.73 21.57
N LYS A 25 -6.51 -8.17 21.23
CA LYS A 25 -5.46 -8.55 22.20
C LYS A 25 -4.97 -7.34 23.01
N ALA A 26 -4.71 -6.21 22.36
CA ALA A 26 -4.31 -4.98 23.03
C ALA A 26 -5.40 -4.47 23.99
N ALA A 27 -6.66 -4.45 23.55
CA ALA A 27 -7.81 -4.10 24.39
C ALA A 27 -7.98 -5.07 25.57
N THR A 28 -7.84 -6.39 25.32
CA THR A 28 -7.90 -7.42 26.37
C THR A 28 -6.83 -7.18 27.43
N ASN A 29 -5.58 -6.93 27.02
CA ASN A 29 -4.49 -6.64 27.95
C ASN A 29 -4.77 -5.38 28.76
N ALA A 30 -5.25 -4.30 28.13
CA ALA A 30 -5.57 -3.05 28.81
C ALA A 30 -6.66 -3.24 29.89
N VAL A 31 -7.73 -3.97 29.56
CA VAL A 31 -8.82 -4.29 30.49
C VAL A 31 -8.33 -5.15 31.65
N LEU A 32 -7.57 -6.22 31.37
CA LEU A 32 -7.08 -7.15 32.40
C LEU A 32 -6.04 -6.50 33.32
N GLU A 33 -5.13 -5.68 32.78
CA GLU A 33 -4.15 -4.93 33.57
C GLU A 33 -4.82 -3.90 34.47
N TRP A 34 -5.85 -3.22 33.98
CA TRP A 34 -6.66 -2.32 34.81
C TRP A 34 -7.37 -3.10 35.91
N LEU A 35 -8.03 -4.21 35.56
CA LEU A 35 -8.77 -5.05 36.51
C LEU A 35 -7.87 -5.61 37.62
N HIS A 36 -6.67 -6.07 37.26
CA HIS A 36 -5.68 -6.53 38.23
C HIS A 36 -5.20 -5.40 39.16
N ARG A 37 -4.99 -4.18 38.65
CA ARG A 37 -4.64 -3.03 39.48
C ARG A 37 -5.78 -2.64 40.42
N ALA A 38 -7.03 -2.67 39.95
CA ALA A 38 -8.21 -2.33 40.73
C ALA A 38 -8.45 -3.32 41.88
N THR A 39 -8.18 -4.60 41.65
CA THR A 39 -8.41 -5.69 42.62
C THR A 39 -7.20 -6.05 43.48
N LYS A 40 -6.06 -5.36 43.32
CA LYS A 40 -4.87 -5.59 44.15
C LYS A 40 -5.16 -5.26 45.63
N PRO A 41 -4.86 -6.17 46.57
CA PRO A 41 -5.15 -5.95 47.98
C PRO A 41 -4.28 -4.81 48.55
N LYS A 42 -4.93 -3.68 48.90
CA LYS A 42 -4.29 -2.47 49.43
C LYS A 42 -3.83 -2.57 50.89
N SER A 43 -4.18 -3.64 51.63
CA SER A 43 -3.82 -3.81 53.06
C SER A 43 -3.29 -5.21 53.41
N LYS A 44 -2.49 -5.31 54.49
CA LYS A 44 -1.96 -6.59 55.02
C LYS A 44 -3.08 -7.57 55.43
N ASN A 45 -4.22 -7.08 55.89
CA ASN A 45 -5.38 -7.92 56.28
C ASN A 45 -6.17 -8.41 55.05
N ALA A 46 -6.25 -7.63 53.97
CA ALA A 46 -6.84 -8.06 52.70
C ALA A 46 -6.05 -9.20 52.06
N LYS A 47 -4.71 -9.19 52.15
CA LYS A 47 -3.84 -10.28 51.68
C LYS A 47 -4.16 -11.64 52.33
N LYS A 48 -4.60 -11.67 53.60
CA LYS A 48 -5.02 -12.90 54.29
C LYS A 48 -6.37 -13.44 53.81
N LYS A 49 -7.32 -12.57 53.42
CA LYS A 49 -8.63 -12.98 52.86
C LYS A 49 -8.53 -13.52 51.43
N VAL A 50 -7.68 -12.94 50.59
CA VAL A 50 -7.45 -13.40 49.20
C VAL A 50 -6.90 -14.84 49.17
N LYS A 51 -6.05 -15.23 50.13
CA LYS A 51 -5.59 -16.63 50.27
C LYS A 51 -6.71 -17.67 50.48
N LYS A 52 -7.92 -17.24 50.87
CA LYS A 52 -9.05 -18.14 51.20
C LYS A 52 -10.03 -18.36 50.04
N LYS A 53 -9.95 -17.58 48.95
CA LYS A 53 -10.85 -17.63 47.77
C LYS A 53 -10.19 -18.18 46.49
N GLY A 54 -9.06 -18.87 46.62
CA GLY A 54 -8.24 -19.29 45.48
C GLY A 54 -7.25 -18.18 45.10
N ALA A 55 -5.96 -18.50 45.07
CA ALA A 55 -4.92 -17.52 44.75
C ALA A 55 -5.01 -17.16 43.26
N ARG A 56 -5.38 -15.92 42.94
CA ARG A 56 -5.25 -15.38 41.58
C ARG A 56 -3.77 -15.23 41.22
N SER A 57 -3.41 -15.64 40.01
CA SER A 57 -2.05 -15.46 39.50
C SER A 57 -1.68 -13.97 39.43
N ALA A 58 -0.40 -13.67 39.67
CA ALA A 58 0.14 -12.32 39.45
C ALA A 58 0.23 -11.97 37.97
N ASP A 59 0.28 -12.99 37.11
CA ASP A 59 0.20 -12.86 35.67
C ASP A 59 -1.27 -12.93 35.23
N THR A 60 -1.77 -11.85 34.64
CA THR A 60 -3.15 -11.76 34.13
C THR A 60 -3.38 -12.64 32.91
N ALA A 61 -2.32 -13.03 32.19
CA ALA A 61 -2.43 -13.90 31.03
C ALA A 61 -2.89 -15.33 31.39
N THR A 62 -2.78 -15.72 32.66
CA THR A 62 -3.17 -17.05 33.14
C THR A 62 -4.52 -17.06 33.85
N TRP A 63 -5.29 -15.97 33.78
CA TRP A 63 -6.58 -15.89 34.48
C TRP A 63 -7.65 -16.71 33.77
N THR A 64 -8.41 -17.51 34.53
CA THR A 64 -9.59 -18.23 34.00
C THR A 64 -10.78 -17.27 33.80
N MET A 65 -11.78 -17.66 33.00
CA MET A 65 -13.02 -16.88 32.86
C MET A 65 -13.71 -16.63 34.20
N ALA A 66 -13.75 -17.63 35.08
CA ALA A 66 -14.29 -17.50 36.43
C ALA A 66 -13.50 -16.49 37.28
N GLN A 67 -12.17 -16.48 37.16
CA GLN A 67 -11.31 -15.51 37.85
C GLN A 67 -11.51 -14.08 37.34
N ILE A 68 -11.66 -13.89 36.03
CA ILE A 68 -11.97 -12.59 35.42
C ILE A 68 -13.32 -12.08 35.92
N TYR A 69 -14.36 -12.92 35.87
CA TYR A 69 -15.70 -12.56 36.34
C TYR A 69 -15.71 -12.23 37.85
N ALA A 70 -15.07 -13.06 38.67
CA ALA A 70 -14.97 -12.81 40.11
C ALA A 70 -14.23 -11.51 40.44
N ALA A 71 -13.14 -11.21 39.73
CA ALA A 71 -12.41 -9.95 39.88
C ALA A 71 -13.27 -8.76 39.44
N ALA A 72 -14.06 -8.90 38.38
CA ALA A 72 -14.98 -7.86 37.92
C ALA A 72 -16.08 -7.57 38.95
N LEU A 73 -16.61 -8.60 39.63
CA LEU A 73 -17.57 -8.42 40.72
C LEU A 73 -16.93 -7.76 41.95
N GLU A 74 -15.67 -8.04 42.27
CA GLU A 74 -14.98 -7.35 43.36
C GLU A 74 -14.85 -5.84 43.14
N VAL A 75 -14.69 -5.41 41.89
CA VAL A 75 -14.70 -3.98 41.52
C VAL A 75 -16.07 -3.36 41.83
N VAL A 76 -17.14 -4.07 41.48
CA VAL A 76 -18.52 -3.65 41.74
C VAL A 76 -18.80 -3.59 43.25
N ASP A 77 -18.45 -4.65 43.99
CA ASP A 77 -18.62 -4.73 45.45
C ASP A 77 -17.81 -3.64 46.18
N ALA A 78 -16.64 -3.29 45.64
CA ALA A 78 -15.80 -2.22 46.18
C ALA A 78 -16.28 -0.81 45.78
N GLY A 79 -17.30 -0.67 44.93
CA GLY A 79 -17.77 0.61 44.40
C GLY A 79 -16.68 1.37 43.63
N THR A 80 -15.72 0.66 43.03
CA THR A 80 -14.61 1.29 42.33
C THR A 80 -15.07 1.76 40.95
N THR A 81 -14.95 3.06 40.69
CA THR A 81 -15.35 3.65 39.40
C THR A 81 -14.53 3.07 38.24
N VAL A 82 -15.22 2.65 37.17
CA VAL A 82 -14.61 2.10 35.96
C VAL A 82 -14.38 3.23 34.96
N PRO A 83 -13.15 3.43 34.45
CA PRO A 83 -12.91 4.46 33.44
C PRO A 83 -13.61 4.15 32.11
N SER A 84 -14.18 5.18 31.48
CA SER A 84 -14.85 5.05 30.18
C SER A 84 -13.94 4.54 29.05
N SER A 85 -12.61 4.69 29.15
CA SER A 85 -11.66 4.05 28.22
C SER A 85 -11.65 2.52 28.35
N VAL A 86 -11.72 1.99 29.57
CA VAL A 86 -11.73 0.54 29.85
C VAL A 86 -13.03 -0.09 29.35
N LEU A 87 -14.16 0.61 29.51
CA LEU A 87 -15.44 0.15 28.96
C LEU A 87 -15.43 0.12 27.44
N ARG A 88 -14.83 1.12 26.77
CA ARG A 88 -14.66 1.10 25.32
C ARG A 88 -13.79 -0.07 24.86
N ASP A 89 -12.68 -0.33 25.54
CA ASP A 89 -11.84 -1.50 25.25
C ASP A 89 -12.64 -2.81 25.42
N LEU A 90 -13.44 -2.93 26.49
CA LEU A 90 -14.31 -4.09 26.70
C LEU A 90 -15.34 -4.25 25.57
N MET A 91 -15.96 -3.17 25.13
CA MET A 91 -16.90 -3.18 24.00
C MET A 91 -16.22 -3.60 22.69
N VAL A 92 -14.99 -3.14 22.44
CA VAL A 92 -14.17 -3.56 21.28
C VAL A 92 -13.91 -5.06 21.33
N ILE A 93 -13.53 -5.61 22.49
CA ILE A 93 -13.28 -7.06 22.64
C ILE A 93 -14.57 -7.84 22.34
N ILE A 94 -15.69 -7.44 22.93
CA ILE A 94 -17.00 -8.10 22.75
C ILE A 94 -17.37 -8.11 21.27
N ARG A 95 -17.32 -6.95 20.60
CA ARG A 95 -17.64 -6.83 19.17
C ARG A 95 -16.75 -7.72 18.31
N LEU A 96 -15.43 -7.58 18.44
CA LEU A 96 -14.47 -8.30 17.58
C LEU A 96 -14.53 -9.81 17.81
N ARG A 97 -14.71 -10.27 19.05
CA ARG A 97 -14.91 -11.69 19.34
C ARG A 97 -16.24 -12.18 18.82
N PHE A 98 -17.30 -11.38 18.93
CA PHE A 98 -18.60 -11.71 18.36
C PHE A 98 -18.56 -11.90 16.85
N ASP A 99 -18.03 -10.91 16.14
CA ASP A 99 -17.91 -10.92 14.69
C ASP A 99 -17.08 -12.13 14.20
N ALA A 100 -16.06 -12.52 14.96
CA ALA A 100 -15.27 -13.71 14.65
C ALA A 100 -16.02 -15.01 14.93
N TYR A 101 -16.63 -15.18 16.11
CA TYR A 101 -17.22 -16.48 16.46
C TYR A 101 -18.49 -16.79 15.66
N ILE A 102 -19.31 -15.79 15.32
CA ILE A 102 -20.56 -16.05 14.58
C ILE A 102 -20.30 -16.60 13.17
N LYS A 103 -19.07 -16.39 12.68
CA LYS A 103 -18.57 -16.88 11.40
C LYS A 103 -18.04 -18.32 11.48
N LEU A 104 -17.86 -18.89 12.67
CA LEU A 104 -17.57 -20.31 12.87
C LEU A 104 -18.85 -21.16 12.69
N PRO A 105 -18.72 -22.41 12.19
CA PRO A 105 -19.78 -23.40 12.20
C PRO A 105 -20.32 -23.66 13.61
N VAL A 106 -21.61 -23.99 13.73
CA VAL A 106 -22.29 -24.15 15.04
C VAL A 106 -21.58 -25.19 15.91
N ASP A 107 -21.13 -26.31 15.33
CA ASP A 107 -20.38 -27.37 16.01
C ASP A 107 -18.97 -26.96 16.49
N GLN A 108 -18.51 -25.77 16.08
CA GLN A 108 -17.20 -25.20 16.44
C GLN A 108 -17.33 -23.94 17.30
N ARG A 109 -18.55 -23.47 17.59
CA ARG A 109 -18.82 -22.32 18.47
C ARG A 109 -18.67 -22.65 19.95
N ASP A 110 -18.63 -23.94 20.29
CA ASP A 110 -18.56 -24.40 21.68
C ASP A 110 -17.47 -23.69 22.48
N GLY A 111 -17.92 -22.94 23.49
CA GLY A 111 -17.08 -22.21 24.42
C GLY A 111 -16.58 -20.83 23.97
N HIS A 112 -16.82 -20.42 22.72
CA HIS A 112 -16.64 -19.03 22.28
C HIS A 112 -17.79 -18.14 22.77
N ASP A 113 -19.03 -18.64 22.67
CA ASP A 113 -20.24 -17.96 23.14
C ASP A 113 -20.16 -17.67 24.65
N ALA A 114 -19.74 -18.67 25.43
CA ALA A 114 -19.54 -18.54 26.87
C ALA A 114 -18.55 -17.43 27.24
N TYR A 115 -17.46 -17.26 26.47
CA TYR A 115 -16.48 -16.20 26.72
C TYR A 115 -17.06 -14.82 26.44
N VAL A 116 -17.79 -14.67 25.33
CA VAL A 116 -18.46 -13.40 25.02
C VAL A 116 -19.54 -13.08 26.05
N ASP A 117 -20.31 -14.07 26.50
CA ASP A 117 -21.33 -13.88 27.54
C ASP A 117 -20.74 -13.47 28.89
N VAL A 118 -19.59 -14.02 29.29
CA VAL A 118 -18.85 -13.52 30.47
C VAL A 118 -18.54 -12.03 30.31
N LEU A 119 -17.99 -11.62 29.17
CA LEU A 119 -17.63 -10.23 28.93
C LEU A 119 -18.87 -9.31 28.89
N ARG A 120 -19.98 -9.78 28.31
CA ARG A 120 -21.26 -9.06 28.30
C ARG A 120 -21.83 -8.90 29.72
N ALA A 121 -21.74 -9.95 30.56
CA ALA A 121 -22.12 -9.86 31.96
C ALA A 121 -21.27 -8.82 32.72
N VAL A 122 -19.95 -8.83 32.51
CA VAL A 122 -19.03 -7.83 33.07
C VAL A 122 -19.42 -6.42 32.62
N LEU A 123 -19.65 -6.22 31.32
CA LEU A 123 -20.05 -4.93 30.76
C LEU A 123 -21.34 -4.41 31.41
N THR A 124 -22.36 -5.24 31.53
CA THR A 124 -23.64 -4.88 32.15
C THR A 124 -23.49 -4.51 33.63
N LYS A 125 -22.62 -5.19 34.37
CA LYS A 125 -22.36 -4.87 35.79
C LYS A 125 -21.48 -3.63 35.99
N TRP A 126 -20.60 -3.32 35.04
CA TRP A 126 -19.71 -2.14 35.10
C TRP A 126 -20.35 -0.85 34.59
N LEU A 127 -21.32 -0.94 33.66
CA LEU A 127 -22.00 0.23 33.10
C LEU A 127 -22.52 1.22 34.17
N PRO A 128 -23.17 0.78 35.27
CA PRO A 128 -23.71 1.67 36.30
C PRO A 128 -22.66 2.40 37.13
N ILE A 129 -21.41 1.92 37.16
CA ILE A 129 -20.32 2.45 38.00
C ILE A 129 -19.25 3.17 37.17
N THR A 130 -19.58 3.58 35.94
CA THR A 130 -18.68 4.35 35.06
C THR A 130 -18.58 5.82 35.49
N ASP A 131 -17.42 6.43 35.21
CA ASP A 131 -17.14 7.83 35.49
C ASP A 131 -17.93 8.82 34.61
N ASP A 132 -18.22 8.46 33.36
CA ASP A 132 -18.97 9.33 32.43
C ASP A 132 -19.68 8.56 31.29
N LEU A 133 -20.97 8.24 31.48
CA LEU A 133 -21.81 7.65 30.42
C LEU A 133 -21.93 8.51 29.15
N LYS A 134 -21.78 9.84 29.24
CA LYS A 134 -21.89 10.72 28.05
C LYS A 134 -20.68 10.56 27.13
N THR A 135 -19.51 10.19 27.67
CA THR A 135 -18.32 9.89 26.85
C THR A 135 -18.35 8.51 26.21
N LEU A 136 -19.23 7.61 26.69
CA LEU A 136 -19.52 6.30 26.08
C LEU A 136 -20.43 6.39 24.84
N VAL A 137 -21.35 7.37 24.83
CA VAL A 137 -22.27 7.65 23.70
C VAL A 137 -21.58 8.46 22.60
N GLY A 138 -20.34 8.89 22.83
CA GLY A 138 -19.51 9.41 21.76
C GLY A 138 -19.14 8.29 20.78
N PRO A 139 -19.09 8.57 19.47
CA PRO A 139 -18.66 7.61 18.47
C PRO A 139 -17.38 6.91 18.94
N LEU A 140 -17.39 5.57 18.90
CA LEU A 140 -16.21 4.75 19.20
C LEU A 140 -15.07 5.30 18.35
N LYS A 141 -14.16 6.07 18.97
CA LYS A 141 -12.96 6.54 18.28
C LYS A 141 -12.30 5.29 17.69
N ASP A 142 -12.24 5.21 16.36
CA ASP A 142 -11.53 4.13 15.74
C ASP A 142 -10.07 4.23 16.21
N MET A 143 -9.62 3.20 16.92
CA MET A 143 -8.27 3.08 17.48
C MET A 143 -7.20 2.99 16.38
N ARG A 144 -7.61 3.13 15.12
CA ARG A 144 -6.73 3.22 13.96
C ARG A 144 -6.01 4.58 13.86
N THR A 145 -6.59 5.69 14.35
CA THR A 145 -6.08 7.05 14.01
C THR A 145 -6.31 8.17 15.03
N GLY A 146 -7.05 7.96 16.12
CA GLY A 146 -7.29 9.02 17.11
C GLY A 146 -8.29 10.12 16.68
N ARG A 147 -9.08 9.95 15.61
CA ARG A 147 -10.20 10.84 15.24
C ARG A 147 -11.57 10.15 15.28
N ARG A 148 -12.60 11.01 15.23
CA ARG A 148 -13.99 10.76 15.63
C ARG A 148 -14.74 10.03 14.50
N ASP A 149 -15.37 8.89 14.81
CA ASP A 149 -16.53 8.46 14.01
C ASP A 149 -17.67 9.48 14.18
N ARG A 150 -18.65 9.52 13.28
CA ARG A 150 -19.92 10.22 13.45
C ARG A 150 -20.97 9.21 13.04
N ASP A 151 -21.45 8.42 13.98
CA ASP A 151 -22.73 7.71 13.83
C ASP A 151 -23.45 7.75 15.17
N ASP A 152 -24.55 8.52 15.16
CA ASP A 152 -25.53 8.65 16.24
C ASP A 152 -26.33 7.34 16.35
N VAL A 153 -26.24 6.67 17.50
CA VAL A 153 -27.28 5.71 17.92
C VAL A 153 -27.62 5.98 19.37
N GLY A 154 -28.83 6.48 19.59
CA GLY A 154 -29.36 6.77 20.91
C GLY A 154 -29.39 5.52 21.81
N GLN A 155 -28.71 5.62 22.95
CA GLN A 155 -28.95 5.04 24.29
C GLN A 155 -29.54 3.63 24.52
N ARG A 156 -30.02 2.85 23.55
CA ARG A 156 -30.67 1.56 23.82
C ARG A 156 -30.02 0.32 23.24
N ASP A 157 -29.31 0.40 22.12
CA ASP A 157 -28.64 -0.77 21.54
C ASP A 157 -27.20 -0.44 21.15
N TYR A 158 -26.27 -0.56 22.09
CA TYR A 158 -24.83 -0.39 21.83
C TYR A 158 -24.28 -1.37 20.78
N PHE A 159 -25.03 -2.44 20.49
CA PHE A 159 -24.71 -3.43 19.46
C PHE A 159 -26.00 -3.94 18.79
N PRO A 160 -26.53 -3.27 17.76
CA PRO A 160 -27.78 -3.68 17.10
C PRO A 160 -27.70 -5.07 16.43
N HIS A 161 -26.51 -5.66 16.33
CA HIS A 161 -26.26 -6.97 15.72
C HIS A 161 -26.04 -8.10 16.74
N LEU A 162 -25.94 -7.80 18.06
CA LEU A 162 -25.82 -8.83 19.09
C LEU A 162 -27.20 -9.39 19.45
N PRO A 163 -27.35 -10.71 19.67
CA PRO A 163 -28.56 -11.27 20.26
C PRO A 163 -28.84 -10.63 21.63
N PRO A 164 -30.11 -10.46 22.05
CA PRO A 164 -30.44 -9.99 23.39
C PRO A 164 -29.72 -10.82 24.47
N PHE A 165 -29.25 -10.16 25.53
CA PHE A 165 -28.58 -10.81 26.65
C PHE A 165 -29.17 -10.34 27.97
N ASP A 166 -29.60 -11.31 28.76
CA ASP A 166 -30.16 -11.09 30.08
C ASP A 166 -29.13 -11.50 31.15
N VAL A 167 -28.62 -10.52 31.87
CA VAL A 167 -27.61 -10.73 32.91
C VAL A 167 -28.20 -11.40 34.16
N ASP A 168 -29.51 -11.30 34.37
CA ASP A 168 -30.16 -11.82 35.58
C ASP A 168 -30.41 -13.33 35.48
N THR A 169 -30.47 -13.86 34.26
CA THR A 169 -30.54 -15.31 33.98
C THR A 169 -29.18 -15.93 33.68
N TYR A 170 -28.10 -15.13 33.62
CA TYR A 170 -26.75 -15.61 33.35
C TYR A 170 -26.16 -16.37 34.55
N ALA A 171 -25.87 -17.66 34.35
CA ALA A 171 -25.12 -18.47 35.31
C ALA A 171 -23.60 -18.30 35.08
N PRO A 172 -22.81 -17.94 36.10
CA PRO A 172 -21.37 -17.77 35.95
C PRO A 172 -20.69 -19.10 35.57
N PRO A 173 -19.56 -19.06 34.85
CA PRO A 173 -18.80 -20.26 34.53
C PRO A 173 -18.34 -20.91 35.84
N VAL A 174 -18.71 -22.17 36.06
CA VAL A 174 -18.12 -22.97 37.12
C VAL A 174 -16.79 -23.48 36.58
N ASP A 175 -15.69 -23.28 37.31
CA ASP A 175 -14.45 -24.00 37.06
C ASP A 175 -14.72 -25.47 37.41
N ASP A 176 -15.40 -26.20 36.52
CA ASP A 176 -15.59 -27.63 36.67
C ASP A 176 -14.20 -28.26 36.76
N ALA A 177 -14.07 -29.25 37.65
CA ALA A 177 -12.83 -29.97 37.94
C ALA A 177 -12.33 -30.85 36.77
N ALA A 178 -12.47 -30.39 35.53
CA ALA A 178 -11.73 -30.90 34.40
C ALA A 178 -10.23 -30.68 34.63
N ASP A 179 -9.41 -31.59 34.11
CA ASP A 179 -7.94 -31.49 34.18
C ASP A 179 -7.50 -30.08 33.73
N PRO A 180 -6.86 -29.27 34.62
CA PRO A 180 -6.46 -27.89 34.33
C PRO A 180 -5.58 -27.78 33.09
N SER A 181 -4.82 -28.84 32.78
CA SER A 181 -3.98 -28.89 31.58
C SER A 181 -4.82 -28.98 30.31
N ILE A 182 -5.93 -29.72 30.32
CA ILE A 182 -6.87 -29.85 29.20
C ILE A 182 -7.64 -28.55 29.00
N ALA A 183 -8.10 -27.92 30.09
CA ALA A 183 -8.79 -26.62 30.03
C ALA A 183 -7.88 -25.52 29.46
N SER A 184 -6.61 -25.46 29.91
CA SER A 184 -5.62 -24.52 29.38
C SER A 184 -5.34 -24.75 27.89
N LEU A 185 -5.23 -26.01 27.47
CA LEU A 185 -4.98 -26.38 26.08
C LEU A 185 -6.17 -26.01 25.18
N ASP A 186 -7.40 -26.22 25.66
CA ASP A 186 -8.60 -25.85 24.91
C ASP A 186 -8.76 -24.33 24.80
N ALA A 187 -8.41 -23.57 25.84
CA ALA A 187 -8.34 -22.11 25.77
C ALA A 187 -7.30 -21.64 24.74
N GLN A 188 -6.11 -22.26 24.70
CA GLN A 188 -5.08 -21.95 23.71
C GLN A 188 -5.56 -22.25 22.27
N ARG A 189 -6.26 -23.38 22.07
CA ARG A 189 -6.90 -23.71 20.78
C ARG A 189 -7.89 -22.63 20.36
N ARG A 190 -8.81 -22.22 21.24
CA ARG A 190 -9.85 -21.22 20.94
C ARG A 190 -9.23 -19.86 20.60
N GLU A 191 -8.22 -19.43 21.33
CA GLU A 191 -7.52 -18.17 21.04
C GLU A 191 -6.81 -18.22 19.68
N MET A 192 -6.20 -19.36 19.34
CA MET A 192 -5.58 -19.57 18.03
C MET A 192 -6.62 -19.57 16.90
N GLN A 193 -7.77 -20.21 17.07
CA GLN A 193 -8.87 -20.15 16.09
C GLN A 193 -9.43 -18.73 15.96
N PHE A 194 -9.54 -17.98 17.06
CA PHE A 194 -9.93 -16.58 17.03
C PHE A 194 -8.93 -15.74 16.23
N ALA A 195 -7.62 -15.92 16.44
CA ALA A 195 -6.58 -15.24 15.67
C ALA A 195 -6.65 -15.57 14.17
N CYS A 196 -6.78 -16.86 13.81
CA CYS A 196 -6.97 -17.30 12.43
C CYS A 196 -8.22 -16.69 11.79
N MET A 197 -9.33 -16.64 12.54
CA MET A 197 -10.60 -16.10 12.04
C MET A 197 -10.51 -14.59 11.80
N CYS A 198 -9.92 -13.85 12.74
CA CYS A 198 -9.65 -12.43 12.55
C CYS A 198 -8.79 -12.18 11.31
N PHE A 199 -7.73 -12.96 11.09
CA PHE A 199 -6.90 -12.86 9.90
C PHE A 199 -7.70 -13.09 8.61
N VAL A 200 -8.54 -14.12 8.58
CA VAL A 200 -9.38 -14.43 7.41
C VAL A 200 -10.41 -13.33 7.14
N LEU A 201 -10.98 -12.73 8.19
CA LEU A 201 -11.92 -11.61 8.07
C LEU A 201 -11.23 -10.34 7.58
N ASP A 202 -10.06 -9.99 8.13
CA ASP A 202 -9.25 -8.87 7.65
C ASP A 202 -8.86 -9.08 6.18
N MET A 203 -8.50 -10.31 5.81
CA MET A 203 -8.20 -10.66 4.42
C MET A 203 -9.42 -10.47 3.52
N ALA A 204 -10.61 -10.88 3.95
CA ALA A 204 -11.85 -10.75 3.17
C ALA A 204 -12.24 -9.28 2.94
N ASP A 205 -12.09 -8.42 3.94
CA ASP A 205 -12.33 -6.97 3.81
C ASP A 205 -11.38 -6.33 2.80
N LEU A 206 -10.07 -6.58 2.94
CA LEU A 206 -9.05 -6.08 2.01
C LEU A 206 -9.28 -6.58 0.58
N MET A 207 -9.83 -7.79 0.48
CA MET A 207 -10.26 -8.37 -0.78
C MET A 207 -11.41 -7.61 -1.42
N HIS A 208 -12.41 -7.26 -0.61
CA HIS A 208 -13.57 -6.50 -1.03
C HIS A 208 -13.17 -5.11 -1.53
N ASP A 209 -12.27 -4.43 -0.82
CA ASP A 209 -11.73 -3.12 -1.21
C ASP A 209 -11.04 -3.17 -2.57
N ALA A 210 -10.17 -4.17 -2.77
CA ALA A 210 -9.51 -4.39 -4.06
C ALA A 210 -10.53 -4.64 -5.19
N LYS A 211 -11.54 -5.50 -4.95
CA LYS A 211 -12.62 -5.76 -5.91
C LYS A 211 -13.39 -4.49 -6.28
N LEU A 212 -13.79 -3.70 -5.29
CA LEU A 212 -14.49 -2.43 -5.51
C LEU A 212 -13.68 -1.49 -6.39
N GLY A 213 -12.38 -1.35 -6.12
CA GLY A 213 -11.49 -0.56 -6.98
C GLY A 213 -11.53 -1.00 -8.45
N TRP A 214 -11.43 -2.32 -8.70
CA TRP A 214 -11.47 -2.86 -10.07
C TRP A 214 -12.83 -2.68 -10.75
N ILE A 215 -13.93 -2.78 -10.00
CA ILE A 215 -15.28 -2.48 -10.50
C ILE A 215 -15.39 -1.00 -10.91
N MET A 216 -14.97 -0.08 -10.04
CA MET A 216 -15.02 1.36 -10.32
C MET A 216 -14.12 1.75 -11.51
N HIS A 217 -12.99 1.07 -11.68
CA HIS A 217 -12.14 1.27 -12.86
C HIS A 217 -12.85 0.86 -14.16
N LYS A 218 -13.54 -0.29 -14.18
CA LYS A 218 -14.35 -0.71 -15.33
C LYS A 218 -15.47 0.27 -15.66
N GLU A 219 -16.08 0.88 -14.65
CA GLU A 219 -17.10 1.91 -14.82
C GLU A 219 -16.51 3.27 -15.26
N SER A 220 -15.22 3.30 -15.63
CA SER A 220 -14.46 4.48 -16.03
C SER A 220 -14.45 5.60 -14.97
N ALA A 221 -14.71 5.28 -13.70
CA ALA A 221 -14.71 6.25 -12.61
C ALA A 221 -13.30 6.64 -12.14
N MET A 222 -12.27 5.85 -12.51
CA MET A 222 -10.88 6.08 -12.16
C MET A 222 -9.91 5.41 -13.14
N CYS A 223 -8.70 5.96 -13.28
CA CYS A 223 -7.60 5.32 -14.00
C CYS A 223 -7.07 4.05 -13.29
N VAL A 224 -6.41 3.16 -14.05
CA VAL A 224 -5.88 1.86 -13.59
C VAL A 224 -4.89 1.94 -12.41
N SER A 225 -4.25 3.09 -12.19
CA SER A 225 -3.29 3.26 -11.09
C SER A 225 -3.94 3.26 -9.70
N VAL A 226 -5.19 3.74 -9.58
CA VAL A 226 -5.91 3.81 -8.30
C VAL A 226 -6.28 2.41 -7.77
N PRO A 227 -6.97 1.52 -8.53
CA PRO A 227 -7.25 0.16 -8.06
C PRO A 227 -5.97 -0.65 -7.82
N THR A 228 -4.92 -0.43 -8.59
CA THR A 228 -3.61 -1.05 -8.32
C THR A 228 -3.02 -0.56 -7.00
N ALA A 229 -3.07 0.75 -6.70
CA ALA A 229 -2.57 1.28 -5.43
C ALA A 229 -3.31 0.66 -4.22
N ILE A 230 -4.63 0.54 -4.30
CA ILE A 230 -5.46 -0.16 -3.30
C ILE A 230 -4.99 -1.61 -3.15
N THR A 231 -4.84 -2.30 -4.28
CA THR A 231 -4.43 -3.71 -4.30
C THR A 231 -3.03 -3.90 -3.71
N ASN A 232 -2.06 -3.03 -4.02
CA ASN A 232 -0.71 -3.11 -3.47
C ASN A 232 -0.70 -2.89 -1.95
N ALA A 233 -1.45 -1.89 -1.46
CA ALA A 233 -1.58 -1.63 -0.03
C ALA A 233 -2.25 -2.80 0.71
N ALA A 234 -3.27 -3.42 0.09
CA ALA A 234 -3.90 -4.62 0.61
C ALA A 234 -2.93 -5.81 0.67
N VAL A 235 -2.16 -6.06 -0.40
CA VAL A 235 -1.13 -7.11 -0.43
C VAL A 235 -0.12 -6.94 0.71
N TYR A 236 0.34 -5.71 0.93
CA TYR A 236 1.27 -5.41 2.03
C TYR A 236 0.63 -5.63 3.40
N ALA A 237 -0.61 -5.19 3.61
CA ALA A 237 -1.31 -5.42 4.86
C ALA A 237 -1.46 -6.91 5.17
N ILE A 238 -1.76 -7.75 4.17
CA ILE A 238 -1.79 -9.21 4.34
C ILE A 238 -0.43 -9.76 4.76
N GLU A 239 0.66 -9.27 4.17
CA GLU A 239 2.00 -9.69 4.53
C GLU A 239 2.34 -9.34 5.99
N VAL A 240 1.98 -8.13 6.43
CA VAL A 240 2.15 -7.69 7.83
C VAL A 240 1.31 -8.55 8.76
N LEU A 241 0.01 -8.70 8.48
CA LEU A 241 -0.92 -9.49 9.30
C LEU A 241 -0.50 -10.96 9.40
N HIS A 242 -0.06 -11.56 8.29
CA HIS A 242 0.40 -12.95 8.28
C HIS A 242 1.71 -13.12 9.03
N THR A 243 2.62 -12.14 8.92
CA THR A 243 3.88 -12.12 9.68
C THR A 243 3.61 -12.06 11.18
N GLU A 244 2.73 -11.16 11.62
CA GLU A 244 2.31 -11.05 13.04
C GLU A 244 1.69 -12.36 13.55
N LEU A 245 0.83 -12.99 12.75
CA LEU A 245 0.21 -14.26 13.10
C LEU A 245 1.27 -15.36 13.26
N ARG A 246 2.23 -15.45 12.33
CA ARG A 246 3.30 -16.45 12.34
C ARG A 246 4.31 -16.23 13.46
N GLU A 247 4.59 -14.99 13.84
CA GLU A 247 5.44 -14.68 15.00
C GLU A 247 4.86 -15.24 16.30
N THR A 248 3.53 -15.27 16.42
CA THR A 248 2.86 -15.83 17.60
C THR A 248 2.57 -17.32 17.46
N TYR A 249 2.25 -17.79 16.27
CA TYR A 249 1.93 -19.18 15.96
C TYR A 249 2.76 -19.66 14.75
N PRO A 250 4.02 -20.11 14.95
CA PRO A 250 4.95 -20.41 13.86
C PRO A 250 4.46 -21.48 12.86
N HIS A 251 3.59 -22.39 13.31
CA HIS A 251 3.01 -23.44 12.47
C HIS A 251 1.94 -22.93 11.49
N LEU A 252 1.44 -21.69 11.65
CA LEU A 252 0.52 -21.03 10.71
C LEU A 252 1.27 -20.41 9.52
N SER A 253 2.10 -21.22 8.86
CA SER A 253 3.05 -20.77 7.84
C SER A 253 2.42 -20.42 6.49
N ASP A 254 1.23 -20.94 6.19
CA ASP A 254 0.50 -20.69 4.94
C ASP A 254 -1.02 -20.70 5.15
N LEU A 255 -1.79 -20.39 4.09
CA LEU A 255 -3.25 -20.37 4.18
C LEU A 255 -3.85 -21.75 4.48
N GLU A 256 -3.23 -22.84 4.04
CA GLU A 256 -3.74 -24.18 4.33
C GLU A 256 -3.63 -24.51 5.82
N ALA A 257 -2.53 -24.15 6.47
CA ALA A 257 -2.34 -24.32 7.91
C ALA A 257 -3.37 -23.50 8.72
N ILE A 258 -3.66 -22.28 8.28
CA ILE A 258 -4.70 -21.42 8.88
C ILE A 258 -6.07 -22.09 8.74
N MET A 259 -6.43 -22.54 7.52
CA MET A 259 -7.72 -23.19 7.26
C MET A 259 -7.86 -24.55 7.96
N ALA A 260 -6.79 -25.33 8.05
CA ALA A 260 -6.76 -26.59 8.79
C ALA A 260 -6.97 -26.34 10.29
N THR A 261 -6.35 -25.31 10.85
CA THR A 261 -6.53 -24.93 12.25
C THR A 261 -7.96 -24.48 12.55
N LEU A 262 -8.56 -23.71 11.64
CA LEU A 262 -9.96 -23.31 11.73
C LEU A 262 -10.89 -24.54 11.71
N ARG A 263 -10.76 -25.43 10.71
CA ARG A 263 -11.66 -26.57 10.51
C ARG A 263 -11.43 -27.75 11.47
N CYS A 264 -10.19 -27.99 11.85
CA CYS A 264 -9.75 -29.20 12.55
C CYS A 264 -9.13 -28.91 13.92
N GLY A 265 -9.27 -27.70 14.45
CA GLY A 265 -8.66 -27.28 15.72
C GLY A 265 -8.98 -28.21 16.89
N ARG A 266 -10.16 -28.85 16.92
CA ARG A 266 -10.53 -29.84 17.96
C ARG A 266 -9.56 -31.02 18.06
N PHE A 267 -9.01 -31.45 16.93
CA PHE A 267 -8.08 -32.58 16.88
C PHE A 267 -6.72 -32.21 17.48
N ILE A 268 -6.37 -30.92 17.60
CA ILE A 268 -5.13 -30.49 18.27
C ILE A 268 -5.18 -30.90 19.74
N VAL A 269 -6.31 -30.64 20.41
CA VAL A 269 -6.52 -31.01 21.82
C VAL A 269 -6.44 -32.53 21.97
N GLU A 270 -7.13 -33.28 21.11
CA GLU A 270 -7.08 -34.75 21.10
C GLU A 270 -5.64 -35.27 20.90
N ILE A 271 -4.92 -34.77 19.89
CA ILE A 271 -3.58 -35.25 19.56
C ILE A 271 -2.59 -34.96 20.68
N VAL A 272 -2.60 -33.75 21.24
CA VAL A 272 -1.71 -33.36 22.34
C VAL A 272 -2.00 -34.18 23.59
N THR A 273 -3.27 -34.36 23.94
CA THR A 273 -3.66 -35.07 25.17
C THR A 273 -3.38 -36.58 25.09
N VAL A 274 -3.70 -37.21 23.96
CA VAL A 274 -3.55 -38.66 23.73
C VAL A 274 -2.09 -39.03 23.45
N HIS A 275 -1.38 -38.26 22.62
CA HIS A 275 -0.04 -38.62 22.15
C HIS A 275 1.10 -37.84 22.83
N LYS A 276 0.79 -36.94 23.78
CA LYS A 276 1.75 -36.16 24.57
C LYS A 276 2.78 -35.40 23.71
N VAL A 277 2.31 -34.82 22.60
CA VAL A 277 3.11 -33.98 21.69
C VAL A 277 2.87 -32.50 21.93
N SER A 278 3.74 -31.62 21.41
CA SER A 278 3.51 -30.18 21.44
C SER A 278 2.36 -29.76 20.53
N VAL A 279 1.77 -28.58 20.80
CA VAL A 279 0.72 -27.97 19.97
C VAL A 279 1.20 -27.79 18.53
N ASP A 280 2.42 -27.29 18.32
CA ASP A 280 2.99 -27.10 16.98
C ASP A 280 3.10 -28.43 16.22
N LYS A 281 3.51 -29.50 16.92
CA LYS A 281 3.61 -30.83 16.33
C LYS A 281 2.23 -31.38 15.98
N ALA A 282 1.24 -31.17 16.83
CA ALA A 282 -0.14 -31.56 16.57
C ALA A 282 -0.77 -30.79 15.38
N ALA A 283 -0.55 -29.47 15.30
CA ALA A 283 -0.97 -28.66 14.16
C ALA A 283 -0.28 -29.11 12.86
N GLY A 284 1.01 -29.44 12.92
CA GLY A 284 1.73 -30.05 11.80
C GLY A 284 1.13 -31.39 11.34
N MET A 285 0.56 -32.19 12.26
CA MET A 285 -0.12 -33.43 11.89
C MET A 285 -1.45 -33.19 11.16
N LEU A 286 -2.13 -32.07 11.38
CA LEU A 286 -3.30 -31.70 10.58
C LEU A 286 -2.91 -31.52 9.11
N MET A 287 -1.75 -30.93 8.84
CA MET A 287 -1.22 -30.75 7.50
C MET A 287 -0.78 -32.07 6.86
N VAL A 288 -0.20 -32.98 7.64
CA VAL A 288 0.11 -34.34 7.16
C VAL A 288 -1.18 -35.09 6.81
N ALA A 289 -2.20 -35.03 7.66
CA ALA A 289 -3.50 -35.64 7.39
C ALA A 289 -4.18 -35.02 6.15
N ARG A 290 -4.11 -33.70 5.96
CA ARG A 290 -4.63 -33.05 4.75
C ARG A 290 -4.02 -33.61 3.47
N ARG A 291 -2.71 -33.90 3.45
CA ARG A 291 -2.03 -34.51 2.29
C ARG A 291 -2.54 -35.92 1.99
N ALA A 292 -3.05 -36.63 2.99
CA ALA A 292 -3.62 -37.96 2.83
C ALA A 292 -4.95 -37.96 2.06
N ALA A 293 -5.61 -36.80 1.89
CA ALA A 293 -6.74 -36.64 0.97
C ALA A 293 -6.36 -36.94 -0.50
N ILE A 294 -5.07 -36.86 -0.83
CA ILE A 294 -4.55 -37.36 -2.09
C ILE A 294 -4.21 -38.84 -1.90
N GLU A 295 -5.00 -39.74 -2.49
CA GLU A 295 -4.92 -41.19 -2.24
C GLU A 295 -3.50 -41.77 -2.38
N ARG A 296 -2.73 -41.34 -3.40
CA ARG A 296 -1.33 -41.78 -3.59
C ARG A 296 -0.38 -41.37 -2.44
N LEU A 297 -0.69 -40.29 -1.71
CA LEU A 297 0.12 -39.79 -0.59
C LEU A 297 -0.35 -40.33 0.75
N ARG A 298 -1.48 -41.03 0.79
CA ARG A 298 -2.08 -41.55 2.02
C ARG A 298 -1.16 -42.53 2.76
N PRO A 299 -0.51 -43.52 2.13
CA PRO A 299 0.39 -44.44 2.86
C PRO A 299 1.56 -43.71 3.53
N LEU A 300 2.17 -42.75 2.82
CA LEU A 300 3.26 -41.94 3.34
C LEU A 300 2.79 -41.06 4.51
N SER A 301 1.61 -40.45 4.38
CA SER A 301 1.04 -39.59 5.44
C SER A 301 0.76 -40.39 6.71
N ILE A 302 0.20 -41.60 6.59
CA ILE A 302 -0.01 -42.53 7.70
C ILE A 302 1.34 -42.91 8.34
N GLN A 303 2.36 -43.24 7.53
CA GLN A 303 3.69 -43.58 8.04
C GLN A 303 4.33 -42.42 8.81
N VAL A 304 4.25 -41.20 8.28
CA VAL A 304 4.75 -39.99 8.93
C VAL A 304 4.02 -39.75 10.25
N MET A 305 2.68 -39.85 10.28
CA MET A 305 1.91 -39.70 11.52
C MET A 305 2.21 -40.80 12.54
N THR A 306 2.35 -42.05 12.10
CA THR A 306 2.72 -43.20 12.94
C THR A 306 4.03 -42.93 13.68
N LYS A 307 5.06 -42.48 12.94
CA LYS A 307 6.37 -42.15 13.50
C LYS A 307 6.31 -40.92 14.39
N ALA A 308 5.63 -39.85 13.95
CA ALA A 308 5.58 -38.59 14.67
C ALA A 308 4.82 -38.69 15.99
N LEU A 309 3.73 -39.45 16.03
CA LEU A 309 2.88 -39.65 17.20
C LEU A 309 3.28 -40.87 18.04
N SER A 310 4.32 -41.61 17.64
CA SER A 310 4.76 -42.84 18.30
C SER A 310 3.60 -43.82 18.54
N THR A 311 2.76 -44.02 17.53
CA THR A 311 1.52 -44.81 17.60
C THR A 311 1.51 -45.94 16.57
N SER A 312 0.46 -46.75 16.52
CA SER A 312 0.28 -47.79 15.48
C SER A 312 -0.29 -47.20 14.19
N SER A 313 0.01 -47.82 13.05
CA SER A 313 -0.52 -47.42 11.74
C SER A 313 -2.05 -47.44 11.69
N ALA A 314 -2.69 -48.35 12.42
CA ALA A 314 -4.16 -48.42 12.51
C ALA A 314 -4.75 -47.20 13.25
N ILE A 315 -4.11 -46.74 14.33
CA ILE A 315 -4.55 -45.55 15.07
C ILE A 315 -4.29 -44.29 14.23
N ALA A 316 -3.11 -44.18 13.63
CA ALA A 316 -2.76 -43.07 12.74
C ALA A 316 -3.73 -42.99 11.54
N GLY A 317 -4.05 -44.12 10.91
CA GLY A 317 -5.01 -44.21 9.81
C GLY A 317 -6.40 -43.71 10.21
N ARG A 318 -6.95 -44.17 11.35
CA ARG A 318 -8.25 -43.68 11.84
C ARG A 318 -8.26 -42.19 12.16
N LEU A 319 -7.15 -41.65 12.67
CA LEU A 319 -7.03 -40.21 12.92
C LEU A 319 -6.98 -39.42 11.61
N VAL A 320 -6.20 -39.90 10.62
CA VAL A 320 -6.19 -39.33 9.26
C VAL A 320 -7.59 -39.29 8.68
N ASP A 321 -8.32 -40.41 8.73
CA ASP A 321 -9.66 -40.51 8.12
C ASP A 321 -10.64 -39.51 8.75
N ARG A 322 -10.62 -39.35 10.07
CA ARG A 322 -11.46 -38.37 10.77
C ARG A 322 -11.10 -36.92 10.42
N ILE A 323 -9.80 -36.62 10.32
CA ILE A 323 -9.33 -35.28 9.95
C ILE A 323 -9.69 -34.97 8.50
N VAL A 324 -9.44 -35.90 7.57
CA VAL A 324 -9.78 -35.75 6.14
C VAL A 324 -11.28 -35.57 5.97
N ALA A 325 -12.12 -36.39 6.63
CA ALA A 325 -13.57 -36.25 6.59
C ALA A 325 -14.04 -34.87 7.08
N GLN A 326 -13.42 -34.31 8.13
CA GLN A 326 -13.73 -32.95 8.60
C GLN A 326 -13.26 -31.86 7.64
N LEU A 327 -12.14 -32.08 6.93
CA LEU A 327 -11.63 -31.14 5.93
C LEU A 327 -12.46 -31.13 4.66
N GLU A 328 -13.03 -32.28 4.28
CA GLU A 328 -13.84 -32.51 3.07
C GLU A 328 -15.34 -32.28 3.28
N GLY A 329 -15.82 -32.20 4.53
CA GLY A 329 -17.22 -31.91 4.84
C GLY A 329 -17.71 -30.58 4.24
N ASP A 330 -18.95 -30.57 3.76
CA ASP A 330 -19.58 -29.48 3.00
C ASP A 330 -19.85 -28.20 3.83
N ASP A 331 -19.84 -27.05 3.15
CA ASP A 331 -19.70 -25.68 3.65
C ASP A 331 -20.83 -25.14 4.58
N TYR A 332 -20.80 -25.47 5.87
CA TYR A 332 -21.58 -24.76 6.93
C TYR A 332 -20.90 -23.50 7.49
N TRP A 333 -19.91 -22.96 6.78
CA TRP A 333 -19.28 -21.71 7.19
C TRP A 333 -20.17 -20.54 6.75
N ASN A 334 -20.74 -19.80 7.71
CA ASN A 334 -21.50 -18.56 7.51
C ASN A 334 -20.62 -17.38 7.03
N MET A 335 -19.50 -17.70 6.39
CA MET A 335 -18.53 -16.75 5.95
C MET A 335 -18.87 -16.31 4.53
N ASP A 336 -19.39 -15.09 4.40
CA ASP A 336 -19.70 -14.47 3.11
C ASP A 336 -18.51 -14.38 2.15
N TRP A 337 -17.28 -14.71 2.55
CA TRP A 337 -16.18 -14.83 1.58
C TRP A 337 -16.23 -16.14 0.78
N THR A 338 -16.86 -17.23 1.24
CA THR A 338 -17.14 -18.37 0.34
C THR A 338 -18.24 -18.04 -0.68
N THR A 339 -19.11 -17.06 -0.42
CA THR A 339 -20.19 -16.61 -1.32
C THR A 339 -19.82 -15.37 -2.15
N THR A 340 -19.00 -14.43 -1.66
CA THR A 340 -18.37 -13.34 -2.45
C THR A 340 -17.17 -13.82 -3.27
N LEU A 341 -16.69 -15.05 -3.02
CA LEU A 341 -15.88 -15.86 -3.94
C LEU A 341 -16.73 -16.81 -4.80
N GLY A 342 -18.05 -16.82 -4.65
CA GLY A 342 -18.94 -17.73 -5.36
C GLY A 342 -18.65 -19.22 -5.11
N LYS A 343 -19.60 -20.06 -5.54
CA LYS A 343 -19.31 -21.47 -5.83
C LYS A 343 -18.40 -21.51 -7.07
N GLY A 344 -17.09 -21.31 -6.89
CA GLY A 344 -16.16 -21.25 -8.02
C GLY A 344 -14.77 -20.68 -7.71
N ASP A 345 -14.65 -19.65 -6.86
CA ASP A 345 -13.40 -18.86 -6.71
C ASP A 345 -12.70 -19.08 -5.37
N SER A 346 -12.57 -20.33 -4.92
CA SER A 346 -11.92 -20.56 -3.63
C SER A 346 -10.41 -20.26 -3.70
N LEU A 347 -9.95 -19.32 -2.88
CA LEU A 347 -8.52 -19.05 -2.62
C LEU A 347 -7.74 -20.33 -2.26
N THR A 348 -8.42 -21.28 -1.61
CA THR A 348 -7.87 -22.59 -1.26
C THR A 348 -7.59 -23.46 -2.49
N ALA A 349 -8.42 -23.38 -3.55
CA ALA A 349 -8.17 -24.06 -4.80
C ALA A 349 -7.00 -23.43 -5.55
N LEU A 350 -6.94 -22.09 -5.62
CA LEU A 350 -5.79 -21.38 -6.20
C LEU A 350 -4.49 -21.76 -5.48
N HIS A 351 -4.51 -21.83 -4.15
CA HIS A 351 -3.36 -22.25 -3.35
C HIS A 351 -2.90 -23.67 -3.69
N ALA A 352 -3.83 -24.63 -3.76
CA ALA A 352 -3.52 -26.02 -4.12
C ALA A 352 -2.94 -26.15 -5.54
N TYR A 353 -3.46 -25.38 -6.50
CA TYR A 353 -2.95 -25.36 -7.86
C TYR A 353 -1.57 -24.71 -7.95
N LEU A 354 -1.32 -23.61 -7.25
CA LEU A 354 0.02 -23.00 -7.16
C LEU A 354 1.04 -24.01 -6.62
N LYS A 355 0.74 -24.70 -5.51
CA LYS A 355 1.66 -25.72 -4.94
C LYS A 355 2.01 -26.80 -5.97
N THR A 356 1.02 -27.26 -6.72
CA THR A 356 1.22 -28.31 -7.72
C THR A 356 2.02 -27.79 -8.92
N PHE A 357 1.62 -26.64 -9.46
CA PHE A 357 2.22 -26.02 -10.63
C PHE A 357 3.73 -25.79 -10.43
N ILE A 358 4.13 -25.34 -9.24
CA ILE A 358 5.52 -24.98 -8.99
C ILE A 358 6.47 -26.19 -8.96
N VAL A 359 6.03 -27.33 -8.44
CA VAL A 359 6.80 -28.57 -8.49
C VAL A 359 7.15 -28.96 -9.93
N HIS A 360 6.35 -28.52 -10.90
CA HIS A 360 6.61 -28.72 -12.32
C HIS A 360 7.39 -27.55 -12.94
N ALA A 361 7.03 -26.30 -12.61
CA ALA A 361 7.59 -25.09 -13.21
C ALA A 361 9.06 -24.80 -12.84
N LEU A 362 9.54 -25.28 -11.68
CA LEU A 362 10.89 -24.97 -11.19
C LEU A 362 11.90 -26.13 -11.34
N ARG A 363 11.57 -27.19 -12.09
CA ARG A 363 12.46 -28.36 -12.26
C ARG A 363 13.70 -28.07 -13.11
N GLU A 364 13.56 -27.24 -14.12
CA GLU A 364 14.62 -26.95 -15.09
C GLU A 364 14.73 -25.43 -15.29
N PRO A 365 15.85 -24.80 -14.87
CA PRO A 365 16.04 -23.37 -15.05
C PRO A 365 16.00 -22.98 -16.53
N GLY A 366 15.27 -21.92 -16.87
CA GLY A 366 15.20 -21.39 -18.23
C GLY A 366 14.29 -22.15 -19.19
N THR A 367 13.57 -23.19 -18.74
CA THR A 367 12.57 -23.89 -19.56
C THR A 367 11.15 -23.46 -19.19
N ARG A 368 10.24 -23.53 -20.17
CA ARG A 368 8.82 -23.23 -19.96
C ARG A 368 8.19 -24.30 -19.07
N ALA A 369 7.46 -23.87 -18.05
CA ALA A 369 6.49 -24.74 -17.38
C ALA A 369 5.41 -25.17 -18.38
N ILE A 370 5.42 -26.44 -18.80
CA ILE A 370 4.43 -26.96 -19.74
C ILE A 370 3.13 -27.23 -18.98
N THR A 371 2.09 -26.49 -19.33
CA THR A 371 0.73 -26.74 -18.87
C THR A 371 -0.05 -27.34 -20.02
N TYR A 372 -0.53 -28.58 -19.88
CA TYR A 372 -1.35 -29.19 -20.93
C TYR A 372 -2.68 -28.40 -21.06
N PRO A 373 -3.24 -28.26 -22.27
CA PRO A 373 -4.57 -27.71 -22.45
C PRO A 373 -5.58 -28.43 -21.55
N ASP A 374 -6.58 -27.69 -21.08
CA ASP A 374 -7.69 -28.19 -20.26
C ASP A 374 -7.31 -28.74 -18.87
N THR A 375 -6.03 -28.66 -18.46
CA THR A 375 -5.57 -29.10 -17.13
C THR A 375 -6.31 -28.39 -16.00
N PHE A 376 -6.56 -27.09 -16.16
CA PHE A 376 -7.24 -26.25 -15.17
C PHE A 376 -8.59 -25.71 -15.68
N GLY A 377 -9.11 -26.26 -16.78
CA GLY A 377 -10.28 -25.78 -17.51
C GLY A 377 -9.92 -25.26 -18.90
N PRO A 378 -10.93 -24.82 -19.68
CA PRO A 378 -10.69 -24.33 -21.04
C PRO A 378 -9.82 -23.07 -21.03
N PRO A 379 -8.98 -22.83 -22.06
CA PRO A 379 -8.22 -21.61 -22.18
C PRO A 379 -9.17 -20.41 -22.34
N TRP A 380 -8.86 -19.33 -21.64
CA TRP A 380 -9.67 -18.12 -21.69
C TRP A 380 -9.43 -17.39 -23.01
N VAL A 381 -10.53 -17.04 -23.69
CA VAL A 381 -10.55 -16.16 -24.85
C VAL A 381 -11.04 -14.79 -24.42
N GLU A 382 -10.27 -13.77 -24.77
CA GLU A 382 -10.54 -12.41 -24.37
C GLU A 382 -11.85 -11.88 -25.00
N GLY A 383 -12.72 -11.32 -24.15
CA GLY A 383 -14.05 -10.84 -24.54
C GLY A 383 -15.19 -11.82 -24.23
N ASP A 384 -14.87 -13.06 -23.86
CA ASP A 384 -15.87 -14.03 -23.39
C ASP A 384 -16.45 -13.62 -22.05
N VAL A 385 -17.71 -14.01 -21.81
CA VAL A 385 -18.38 -13.80 -20.53
C VAL A 385 -17.86 -14.82 -19.53
N LEU A 386 -17.10 -14.35 -18.54
CA LEU A 386 -16.65 -15.16 -17.41
C LEU A 386 -17.77 -15.32 -16.39
N ARG A 387 -17.88 -16.52 -15.80
CA ARG A 387 -18.83 -16.79 -14.71
C ARG A 387 -18.17 -16.62 -13.35
N CYS A 388 -16.88 -16.92 -13.28
CA CYS A 388 -16.07 -16.86 -12.08
C CYS A 388 -14.59 -16.72 -12.45
N THR A 389 -13.72 -16.38 -11.49
CA THR A 389 -12.27 -16.33 -11.70
C THR A 389 -11.65 -17.68 -12.03
N ARG A 390 -12.28 -18.81 -11.67
CA ARG A 390 -11.79 -20.15 -12.06
C ARG A 390 -11.71 -20.36 -13.57
N ASP A 391 -12.59 -19.70 -14.33
CA ASP A 391 -12.57 -19.74 -15.79
C ASP A 391 -11.25 -19.16 -16.36
N LEU A 392 -10.48 -18.42 -15.56
CA LEU A 392 -9.18 -17.86 -15.92
C LEU A 392 -7.99 -18.76 -15.52
N TYR A 393 -8.18 -19.84 -14.76
CA TYR A 393 -7.07 -20.60 -14.19
C TYR A 393 -6.15 -21.19 -15.27
N GLN A 394 -6.72 -21.74 -16.34
CA GLN A 394 -5.92 -22.29 -17.43
C GLN A 394 -4.98 -21.24 -18.04
N SER A 395 -5.50 -20.07 -18.42
CA SER A 395 -4.67 -18.99 -18.97
C SER A 395 -3.75 -18.36 -17.93
N PHE A 396 -4.15 -18.32 -16.65
CA PHE A 396 -3.28 -17.83 -15.59
C PHE A 396 -2.03 -18.71 -15.43
N PHE A 397 -2.20 -20.04 -15.36
CA PHE A 397 -1.09 -20.98 -15.20
C PHE A 397 -0.33 -21.27 -16.50
N ALA A 398 -0.95 -21.09 -17.68
CA ALA A 398 -0.31 -21.36 -18.96
C ALA A 398 0.37 -20.13 -19.60
N ASP A 399 -0.19 -18.93 -19.39
CA ASP A 399 0.18 -17.71 -20.12
C ASP A 399 0.71 -16.60 -19.19
N VAL A 400 0.10 -16.38 -18.02
CA VAL A 400 0.40 -15.24 -17.14
C VAL A 400 1.57 -15.54 -16.19
N LEU A 401 1.46 -16.61 -15.42
CA LEU A 401 2.42 -16.93 -14.36
C LEU A 401 3.80 -17.40 -14.88
N PRO A 402 3.92 -18.21 -15.94
CA PRO A 402 5.22 -18.71 -16.39
C PRO A 402 6.22 -17.61 -16.80
N PRO A 403 5.85 -16.58 -17.60
CA PRO A 403 6.77 -15.49 -17.92
C PRO A 403 7.25 -14.72 -16.68
N LEU A 404 6.35 -14.49 -15.72
CA LEU A 404 6.68 -13.79 -14.47
C LEU A 404 7.61 -14.61 -13.58
N LEU A 405 7.43 -15.93 -13.52
CA LEU A 405 8.32 -16.83 -12.78
C LEU A 405 9.73 -16.88 -13.40
N LEU A 406 9.84 -16.89 -14.73
CA LEU A 406 11.14 -16.88 -15.40
C LEU A 406 11.90 -15.56 -15.14
N ASP A 407 11.22 -14.42 -15.09
CA ASP A 407 11.84 -13.17 -14.64
C ASP A 407 12.26 -13.23 -13.16
N ALA A 408 11.39 -13.76 -12.29
CA ALA A 408 11.71 -13.91 -10.86
C ALA A 408 12.92 -14.85 -10.62
N GLN A 409 13.11 -15.87 -11.46
CA GLN A 409 14.31 -16.74 -11.43
C GLN A 409 15.59 -16.03 -11.86
N ALA A 410 15.50 -15.08 -12.79
CA ALA A 410 16.66 -14.31 -13.25
C ALA A 410 17.20 -13.34 -12.17
N GLY A 411 16.40 -13.04 -11.14
CA GLY A 411 16.79 -12.22 -10.00
C GLY A 411 16.57 -10.71 -10.20
N PHE A 412 17.05 -9.92 -9.24
CA PHE A 412 16.85 -8.47 -9.25
C PHE A 412 17.74 -7.77 -10.29
N ALA A 413 17.17 -6.79 -10.99
CA ALA A 413 17.94 -5.93 -11.88
C ALA A 413 18.80 -4.96 -11.05
N TYR A 414 20.06 -4.74 -11.47
CA TYR A 414 21.00 -3.80 -10.83
C TYR A 414 20.53 -2.33 -10.84
N TYR A 415 19.49 -1.99 -11.61
CA TYR A 415 18.97 -0.63 -11.79
C TYR A 415 17.51 -0.50 -11.37
N ALA A 416 17.09 -1.24 -10.33
CA ALA A 416 15.73 -1.15 -9.80
C ALA A 416 15.46 0.25 -9.22
N PRO A 417 14.31 0.88 -9.53
CA PRO A 417 13.84 2.07 -8.86
C PRO A 417 13.71 1.85 -7.35
N VAL A 418 13.84 2.93 -6.58
CA VAL A 418 13.83 2.94 -5.12
C VAL A 418 12.54 2.33 -4.57
N TYR A 419 11.39 2.64 -5.17
CA TYR A 419 10.08 2.20 -4.69
C TYR A 419 9.50 1.03 -5.50
N GLU A 420 10.33 0.30 -6.28
CA GLU A 420 9.83 -0.79 -7.13
C GLU A 420 9.06 -1.85 -6.33
N ASN A 421 9.50 -2.15 -5.11
CA ASN A 421 8.89 -3.19 -4.28
C ASN A 421 7.49 -2.83 -3.77
N GLU A 422 7.26 -1.54 -3.50
CA GLU A 422 6.00 -0.98 -3.02
C GLU A 422 5.03 -0.75 -4.19
N LEU A 423 5.55 -0.27 -5.32
CA LEU A 423 4.76 0.03 -6.52
C LEU A 423 4.46 -1.22 -7.37
N ALA A 424 5.29 -2.27 -7.27
CA ALA A 424 5.14 -3.51 -8.03
C ALA A 424 5.43 -4.78 -7.17
N PRO A 425 4.62 -5.05 -6.12
CA PRO A 425 4.94 -6.08 -5.12
C PRO A 425 4.90 -7.52 -5.65
N LEU A 426 4.17 -7.79 -6.74
CA LEU A 426 4.00 -9.16 -7.24
C LEU A 426 5.34 -9.79 -7.64
N ARG A 427 6.23 -9.03 -8.29
CA ARG A 427 7.57 -9.52 -8.69
C ARG A 427 8.42 -9.91 -7.48
N ARG A 428 8.44 -9.07 -6.44
CA ARG A 428 9.16 -9.35 -5.18
C ARG A 428 8.62 -10.63 -4.55
N LEU A 429 7.30 -10.76 -4.45
CA LEU A 429 6.65 -11.94 -3.87
C LEU A 429 6.95 -13.21 -4.66
N LEU A 430 6.95 -13.14 -6.00
CA LEU A 430 7.36 -14.25 -6.86
C LEU A 430 8.85 -14.59 -6.70
N THR A 431 9.71 -13.59 -6.49
CA THR A 431 11.15 -13.82 -6.25
C THR A 431 11.38 -14.54 -4.91
N VAL A 432 10.75 -14.07 -3.84
CA VAL A 432 10.76 -14.76 -2.53
C VAL A 432 10.23 -16.18 -2.68
N TYR A 433 9.17 -16.34 -3.47
CA TYR A 433 8.58 -17.64 -3.75
C TYR A 433 9.55 -18.60 -4.45
N VAL A 434 10.18 -18.17 -5.54
CA VAL A 434 11.18 -18.97 -6.27
C VAL A 434 12.35 -19.36 -5.37
N GLN A 435 12.80 -18.46 -4.49
CA GLN A 435 13.91 -18.71 -3.58
C GLN A 435 13.56 -19.67 -2.44
N THR A 436 12.36 -19.55 -1.87
CA THR A 436 11.97 -20.28 -0.65
C THR A 436 11.16 -21.54 -0.92
N GLN A 437 10.56 -21.67 -2.11
CA GLN A 437 9.60 -22.73 -2.46
C GLN A 437 8.36 -22.77 -1.54
N GLN A 438 8.08 -21.67 -0.82
CA GLN A 438 6.95 -21.52 0.08
C GLN A 438 6.05 -20.42 -0.44
N ILE A 439 4.74 -20.67 -0.56
CA ILE A 439 3.76 -19.69 -1.05
C ILE A 439 3.44 -18.72 0.08
N PRO A 440 3.89 -17.44 0.03
CA PRO A 440 3.45 -16.44 0.98
C PRO A 440 1.95 -16.20 0.81
N VAL A 441 1.23 -15.96 1.91
CA VAL A 441 -0.22 -15.66 1.82
C VAL A 441 -0.46 -14.37 1.02
N ALA A 442 0.45 -13.40 1.12
CA ALA A 442 0.44 -12.18 0.31
C ALA A 442 0.60 -12.46 -1.20
N LEU A 443 1.39 -13.46 -1.60
CA LEU A 443 1.49 -13.87 -3.00
C LEU A 443 0.17 -14.47 -3.49
N LEU A 444 -0.43 -15.35 -2.69
CA LEU A 444 -1.73 -15.93 -3.01
C LEU A 444 -2.80 -14.84 -3.19
N PHE A 445 -2.82 -13.84 -2.30
CA PHE A 445 -3.66 -12.66 -2.42
C PHE A 445 -3.39 -11.89 -3.72
N ALA A 446 -2.12 -11.61 -4.03
CA ALA A 446 -1.74 -10.88 -5.25
C ALA A 446 -2.11 -11.65 -6.53
N CYS A 447 -1.97 -12.98 -6.55
CA CYS A 447 -2.42 -13.83 -7.65
C CYS A 447 -3.94 -13.79 -7.81
N GLN A 448 -4.69 -13.86 -6.72
CA GLN A 448 -6.14 -13.73 -6.75
C GLN A 448 -6.57 -12.32 -7.21
N ALA A 449 -5.89 -11.28 -6.77
CA ALA A 449 -6.16 -9.92 -7.22
C ALA A 449 -5.85 -9.74 -8.71
N THR A 450 -4.82 -10.41 -9.24
CA THR A 450 -4.56 -10.47 -10.68
C THR A 450 -5.77 -11.07 -11.42
N LEU A 451 -6.31 -12.19 -10.92
CA LEU A 451 -7.49 -12.85 -11.50
C LEU A 451 -8.74 -11.98 -11.43
N TRP A 452 -8.97 -11.24 -10.34
CA TRP A 452 -10.09 -10.30 -10.29
C TRP A 452 -9.91 -9.10 -11.19
N SER A 453 -8.69 -8.57 -11.28
CA SER A 453 -8.43 -7.46 -12.18
C SER A 453 -8.84 -7.85 -13.60
N LEU A 454 -8.49 -9.06 -14.05
CA LEU A 454 -8.96 -9.62 -15.31
C LEU A 454 -10.46 -9.83 -15.33
N PHE A 455 -11.03 -10.52 -14.34
CA PHE A 455 -12.44 -10.87 -14.30
C PHE A 455 -13.35 -9.63 -14.33
N PHE A 456 -13.06 -8.62 -13.52
CA PHE A 456 -13.90 -7.45 -13.42
C PHE A 456 -13.73 -6.54 -14.62
N THR A 457 -12.51 -6.29 -15.11
CA THR A 457 -12.33 -5.31 -16.20
C THR A 457 -12.71 -5.85 -17.57
N GLN A 458 -12.85 -7.16 -17.73
CA GLN A 458 -13.27 -7.78 -18.99
C GLN A 458 -14.72 -7.43 -19.38
N GLY A 459 -14.95 -7.40 -20.70
CA GLY A 459 -16.25 -7.17 -21.32
C GLY A 459 -16.14 -7.23 -22.85
N ARG A 460 -17.28 -7.11 -23.55
CA ARG A 460 -17.30 -7.03 -25.02
C ARG A 460 -16.42 -5.86 -25.49
N SER A 461 -15.76 -6.00 -26.64
CA SER A 461 -14.79 -5.04 -27.18
C SER A 461 -15.27 -3.58 -27.31
N SER A 462 -16.58 -3.33 -27.29
CA SER A 462 -17.17 -1.99 -27.31
C SER A 462 -17.32 -1.32 -25.93
N VAL A 463 -17.14 -2.04 -24.82
CA VAL A 463 -17.36 -1.56 -23.44
C VAL A 463 -16.32 -2.10 -22.43
N GLY A 464 -15.62 -3.19 -22.74
CA GLY A 464 -14.66 -3.84 -21.84
C GLY A 464 -13.21 -3.40 -22.05
N VAL A 465 -12.43 -3.44 -20.95
CA VAL A 465 -10.98 -3.25 -20.96
C VAL A 465 -10.31 -4.56 -21.37
N THR A 466 -9.73 -4.60 -22.57
CA THR A 466 -8.94 -5.75 -23.03
C THR A 466 -7.47 -5.57 -22.65
N VAL A 467 -6.80 -6.67 -22.31
CA VAL A 467 -5.35 -6.81 -22.16
C VAL A 467 -4.64 -6.30 -23.40
N ALA A 468 -5.12 -6.63 -24.61
CA ALA A 468 -4.49 -6.14 -25.84
C ALA A 468 -4.47 -4.60 -25.93
N ARG A 469 -5.60 -3.94 -25.62
CA ARG A 469 -5.70 -2.48 -25.63
C ARG A 469 -4.86 -1.85 -24.51
N LEU A 470 -4.89 -2.45 -23.33
CA LEU A 470 -4.12 -1.99 -22.18
C LEU A 470 -2.61 -2.16 -22.41
N ALA A 471 -2.17 -3.26 -23.03
CA ALA A 471 -0.80 -3.49 -23.44
C ALA A 471 -0.34 -2.45 -24.46
N GLN A 472 -1.17 -2.11 -25.44
CA GLN A 472 -0.85 -1.05 -26.41
C GLN A 472 -0.69 0.31 -25.72
N SER A 473 -1.63 0.70 -24.86
CA SER A 473 -1.58 1.98 -24.13
C SER A 473 -0.37 2.04 -23.20
N THR A 474 -0.13 0.98 -22.41
CA THR A 474 0.98 0.92 -21.46
C THR A 474 2.33 0.95 -22.18
N ARG A 475 2.49 0.24 -23.30
CA ARG A 475 3.73 0.30 -24.09
C ARG A 475 3.99 1.70 -24.65
N ARG A 476 2.95 2.39 -25.15
CA ARG A 476 3.08 3.78 -25.60
C ARG A 476 3.53 4.67 -24.44
N ALA A 477 2.90 4.57 -23.28
CA ALA A 477 3.31 5.33 -22.10
C ALA A 477 4.78 5.07 -21.70
N VAL A 478 5.22 3.80 -21.73
CA VAL A 478 6.63 3.45 -21.47
C VAL A 478 7.56 4.06 -22.52
N ASP A 479 7.21 3.96 -23.81
CA ASP A 479 8.02 4.48 -24.92
C ASP A 479 8.08 6.02 -24.89
N ASP A 480 6.97 6.69 -24.57
CA ASP A 480 6.89 8.16 -24.45
C ASP A 480 7.72 8.65 -23.27
N VAL A 481 7.57 8.05 -22.07
CA VAL A 481 8.39 8.41 -20.90
C VAL A 481 9.85 8.18 -21.19
N ARG A 482 10.20 7.03 -21.77
CA ARG A 482 11.58 6.71 -22.13
C ARG A 482 12.15 7.72 -23.12
N LEU A 483 11.41 8.07 -24.18
CA LEU A 483 11.83 9.05 -25.17
C LEU A 483 12.12 10.39 -24.51
N GLN A 484 11.25 10.85 -23.61
CA GLN A 484 11.44 12.11 -22.88
C GLN A 484 12.68 12.08 -21.98
N LEU A 485 12.88 11.00 -21.23
CA LEU A 485 14.07 10.83 -20.39
C LEU A 485 15.35 10.71 -21.26
N ASP A 486 15.28 10.02 -22.40
CA ASP A 486 16.38 9.92 -23.36
C ASP A 486 16.73 11.30 -23.96
N CYS A 487 15.75 12.14 -24.28
CA CYS A 487 16.00 13.52 -24.70
C CYS A 487 16.74 14.32 -23.62
N CYS A 488 16.33 14.18 -22.35
CA CYS A 488 17.02 14.82 -21.22
C CYS A 488 18.45 14.29 -21.05
N ARG A 489 18.64 12.98 -21.24
CA ARG A 489 19.92 12.27 -21.08
C ARG A 489 20.93 12.63 -22.18
N LEU A 490 20.47 12.66 -23.43
CA LEU A 490 21.27 13.02 -24.60
C LEU A 490 21.60 14.51 -24.61
N ASN A 491 20.74 15.34 -24.03
CA ASN A 491 20.95 16.78 -23.87
C ASN A 491 21.38 17.45 -25.19
N PRO A 492 20.53 17.38 -26.24
CA PRO A 492 20.87 17.87 -27.58
C PRO A 492 21.28 19.34 -27.59
N ASP A 493 20.72 20.14 -26.69
CA ASP A 493 20.98 21.57 -26.57
C ASP A 493 22.34 21.88 -25.89
N SER A 494 23.06 20.86 -25.41
CA SER A 494 24.36 20.97 -24.73
C SER A 494 24.36 21.81 -23.45
N TRP A 495 23.24 21.80 -22.71
CA TRP A 495 23.10 22.51 -21.44
C TRP A 495 23.75 21.74 -20.28
N TYR A 496 23.99 22.42 -19.17
CA TYR A 496 24.48 21.71 -17.98
C TYR A 496 23.41 20.78 -17.42
N VAL A 497 23.75 19.52 -17.26
CA VAL A 497 22.96 18.55 -16.49
C VAL A 497 23.82 18.14 -15.29
N PRO A 498 23.35 18.34 -14.05
CA PRO A 498 24.06 17.89 -12.86
C PRO A 498 24.38 16.39 -12.91
N ALA A 499 25.52 15.98 -12.35
CA ALA A 499 25.95 14.57 -12.38
C ALA A 499 24.90 13.64 -11.74
N SER A 500 24.30 14.05 -10.62
CA SER A 500 23.22 13.30 -9.96
C SER A 500 21.97 13.15 -10.84
N THR A 501 21.62 14.18 -11.61
CA THR A 501 20.50 14.13 -12.56
C THR A 501 20.82 13.17 -13.71
N ARG A 502 22.06 13.16 -14.21
CA ARG A 502 22.52 12.22 -15.24
C ARG A 502 22.47 10.77 -14.76
N GLU A 503 22.97 10.48 -13.56
CA GLU A 503 22.92 9.13 -12.97
C GLU A 503 21.47 8.62 -12.83
N ALA A 504 20.55 9.47 -12.36
CA ALA A 504 19.14 9.15 -12.24
C ALA A 504 18.50 8.86 -13.62
N LEU A 505 18.83 9.67 -14.64
CA LEU A 505 18.35 9.46 -16.01
C LEU A 505 18.89 8.15 -16.61
N ASP A 506 20.17 7.84 -16.43
CA ASP A 506 20.78 6.60 -16.91
C ASP A 506 20.12 5.37 -16.27
N ALA A 507 19.91 5.38 -14.96
CA ALA A 507 19.23 4.30 -14.25
C ALA A 507 17.78 4.10 -14.74
N ALA A 508 17.02 5.20 -14.87
CA ALA A 508 15.64 5.17 -15.33
C ALA A 508 15.51 4.64 -16.77
N CYS A 509 16.31 5.16 -17.70
CA CYS A 509 16.30 4.71 -19.11
C CYS A 509 16.69 3.23 -19.23
N ASN A 510 17.71 2.78 -18.49
CA ASN A 510 18.14 1.38 -18.48
C ASN A 510 17.06 0.45 -17.93
N TRP A 511 16.36 0.87 -16.88
CA TRP A 511 15.25 0.10 -16.32
C TRP A 511 14.08 -0.02 -17.30
N LEU A 512 13.65 1.09 -17.93
CA LEU A 512 12.58 1.06 -18.93
C LEU A 512 12.93 0.20 -20.14
N ALA A 513 14.18 0.29 -20.62
CA ALA A 513 14.68 -0.56 -21.70
C ALA A 513 14.71 -2.05 -21.30
N HIS A 514 15.03 -2.36 -20.04
CA HIS A 514 14.95 -3.72 -19.53
C HIS A 514 13.51 -4.23 -19.47
N ARG A 515 12.57 -3.43 -18.95
CA ARG A 515 11.13 -3.78 -18.90
C ARG A 515 10.53 -4.01 -20.28
N ARG A 516 10.87 -3.17 -21.27
CA ARG A 516 10.42 -3.37 -22.66
C ARG A 516 10.94 -4.68 -23.26
N ARG A 517 12.16 -5.10 -22.92
CA ARG A 517 12.72 -6.39 -23.35
C ARG A 517 12.01 -7.57 -22.70
N LEU A 518 11.70 -7.50 -21.40
CA LEU A 518 11.00 -8.59 -20.70
C LEU A 518 9.60 -8.84 -21.25
N ALA A 519 8.89 -7.78 -21.61
CA ALA A 519 7.53 -7.86 -22.18
C ALA A 519 7.50 -8.07 -23.71
N ALA A 520 8.65 -8.24 -24.35
CA ALA A 520 8.76 -8.54 -25.78
C ALA A 520 8.59 -10.06 -26.01
N PRO A 521 8.19 -10.49 -27.23
CA PRO A 521 8.04 -11.91 -27.51
C PRO A 521 9.44 -12.56 -27.47
N SER A 522 9.48 -13.82 -27.05
CA SER A 522 10.72 -14.60 -26.93
C SER A 522 10.60 -15.90 -27.70
N LEU A 523 11.67 -16.69 -27.73
CA LEU A 523 11.63 -18.06 -28.26
C LEU A 523 10.68 -18.97 -27.46
N VAL A 524 10.33 -18.57 -26.23
CA VAL A 524 9.57 -19.38 -25.27
C VAL A 524 8.12 -18.93 -25.17
N PHE A 525 7.86 -17.63 -25.31
CA PHE A 525 6.54 -17.02 -25.15
C PHE A 525 6.19 -16.12 -26.33
N THR A 526 4.97 -16.30 -26.81
CA THR A 526 4.33 -15.46 -27.81
C THR A 526 4.06 -14.05 -27.27
N GLN A 527 3.78 -13.10 -28.17
CA GLN A 527 3.42 -11.75 -27.75
C GLN A 527 2.14 -11.71 -26.91
N MET A 528 1.16 -12.57 -27.23
CA MET A 528 -0.09 -12.66 -26.48
C MET A 528 0.15 -13.09 -25.03
N GLU A 529 0.99 -14.11 -24.81
CA GLU A 529 1.34 -14.56 -23.46
C GLU A 529 2.10 -13.47 -22.69
N GLN A 530 3.05 -12.79 -23.35
CA GLN A 530 3.76 -11.66 -22.73
C GLN A 530 2.84 -10.50 -22.37
N ASP A 531 1.80 -10.25 -23.17
CA ASP A 531 0.83 -9.18 -22.89
C ASP A 531 -0.08 -9.54 -21.74
N ARG A 532 -0.54 -10.79 -21.69
CA ARG A 532 -1.29 -11.33 -20.54
C ARG A 532 -0.46 -11.33 -19.26
N ALA A 533 0.84 -11.59 -19.34
CA ALA A 533 1.73 -11.58 -18.19
C ALA A 533 2.06 -10.16 -17.69
N TRP A 534 2.54 -9.29 -18.57
CA TRP A 534 3.11 -7.98 -18.18
C TRP A 534 2.15 -6.81 -18.26
N TYR A 535 1.02 -6.96 -18.98
CA TYR A 535 0.05 -5.89 -19.23
C TYR A 535 -1.40 -6.30 -18.97
N ASN A 536 -1.63 -7.35 -18.17
CA ASN A 536 -2.94 -7.51 -17.54
C ASN A 536 -3.26 -6.29 -16.64
N PRO A 537 -4.53 -6.03 -16.29
CA PRO A 537 -4.93 -4.81 -15.59
C PRO A 537 -4.11 -4.50 -14.34
N TYR A 538 -3.85 -5.49 -13.49
CA TYR A 538 -3.03 -5.29 -12.30
C TYR A 538 -1.57 -4.96 -12.63
N MET A 539 -0.93 -5.72 -13.52
CA MET A 539 0.48 -5.53 -13.90
C MET A 539 0.72 -4.23 -14.69
N ALA A 540 -0.19 -3.89 -15.59
CA ALA A 540 -0.17 -2.62 -16.29
C ALA A 540 -0.32 -1.46 -15.30
N GLY A 541 -1.23 -1.56 -14.32
CA GLY A 541 -1.35 -0.56 -13.28
C GLY A 541 -0.09 -0.42 -12.41
N GLN A 542 0.61 -1.52 -12.11
CA GLN A 542 1.91 -1.46 -11.39
C GLN A 542 2.96 -0.74 -12.22
N MET A 543 3.03 -1.01 -13.53
CA MET A 543 3.90 -0.28 -14.45
C MET A 543 3.54 1.22 -14.47
N MET A 544 2.26 1.57 -14.57
CA MET A 544 1.81 2.97 -14.58
C MET A 544 2.11 3.69 -13.25
N LEU A 545 2.03 3.00 -12.10
CA LEU A 545 2.44 3.59 -10.82
C LEU A 545 3.94 3.93 -10.81
N VAL A 546 4.80 3.03 -11.29
CA VAL A 546 6.24 3.29 -11.40
C VAL A 546 6.51 4.44 -12.39
N LEU A 547 5.85 4.45 -13.55
CA LEU A 547 5.99 5.52 -14.53
C LEU A 547 5.56 6.89 -13.97
N ARG A 548 4.46 6.95 -13.21
CA ARG A 548 3.92 8.20 -12.67
C ARG A 548 4.71 8.71 -11.47
N LEU A 549 4.83 7.88 -10.43
CA LEU A 549 5.38 8.32 -9.15
C LEU A 549 6.90 8.35 -9.13
N GLU A 550 7.55 7.47 -9.87
CA GLU A 550 9.00 7.35 -9.80
C GLU A 550 9.68 7.99 -11.00
N MET A 551 9.32 7.59 -12.21
CA MET A 551 9.92 8.17 -13.43
C MET A 551 9.41 9.59 -13.68
N GLY A 552 8.09 9.79 -13.60
CA GLY A 552 7.44 11.07 -13.86
C GLY A 552 7.64 12.08 -12.73
N TYR A 553 7.46 11.65 -11.48
CA TYR A 553 7.52 12.55 -10.33
C TYR A 553 8.91 12.60 -9.67
N ILE A 554 9.52 11.50 -9.21
CA ILE A 554 10.85 11.58 -8.54
C ILE A 554 11.96 11.98 -9.51
N VAL A 555 12.16 11.22 -10.59
CA VAL A 555 13.20 11.51 -11.58
C VAL A 555 12.86 12.81 -12.29
N GLY A 556 11.59 13.00 -12.68
CA GLY A 556 11.14 14.23 -13.30
C GLY A 556 11.40 15.48 -12.46
N ARG A 557 11.15 15.48 -11.14
CA ARG A 557 11.51 16.61 -10.23
C ARG A 557 13.00 16.98 -10.31
N SER A 558 13.86 15.97 -10.43
CA SER A 558 15.32 16.17 -10.49
C SER A 558 15.79 16.78 -11.82
N VAL A 559 14.95 16.72 -12.86
CA VAL A 559 15.23 17.24 -14.21
C VAL A 559 14.46 18.54 -14.47
N MET A 560 13.27 18.68 -13.88
CA MET A 560 12.34 19.79 -14.13
C MET A 560 12.94 21.15 -13.77
N ASP A 561 13.81 21.20 -12.76
CA ASP A 561 14.44 22.43 -12.27
C ASP A 561 15.94 22.28 -11.94
N ASP A 562 16.61 21.34 -12.59
CA ASP A 562 18.05 21.09 -12.40
C ASP A 562 18.95 22.32 -12.63
N ILE A 563 18.46 23.29 -13.40
CA ILE A 563 19.08 24.60 -13.63
C ILE A 563 18.12 25.76 -13.31
N GLY A 564 17.14 25.61 -12.42
CA GLY A 564 16.28 26.74 -12.00
C GLY A 564 15.21 27.21 -13.00
N GLN A 565 15.01 26.50 -14.11
CA GLN A 565 14.07 26.84 -15.18
C GLN A 565 12.61 26.86 -14.73
N THR A 566 12.23 26.03 -13.76
CA THR A 566 10.87 26.01 -13.20
C THR A 566 10.62 27.25 -12.37
N HIS A 567 11.57 27.61 -11.49
CA HIS A 567 11.46 28.86 -10.74
C HIS A 567 11.33 30.06 -11.69
N MET A 568 12.18 30.10 -12.73
CA MET A 568 12.17 31.17 -13.72
C MET A 568 10.83 31.30 -14.46
N LEU A 569 10.33 30.21 -15.03
CA LEU A 569 9.15 30.28 -15.90
C LEU A 569 7.83 30.36 -15.14
N LEU A 570 7.70 29.75 -13.96
CA LEU A 570 6.48 29.88 -13.17
C LEU A 570 6.29 31.30 -12.64
N HIS A 571 7.36 31.96 -12.18
CA HIS A 571 7.28 33.38 -11.77
C HIS A 571 6.92 34.29 -12.96
N LEU A 572 7.52 34.06 -14.12
CA LEU A 572 7.24 34.86 -15.32
C LEU A 572 5.83 34.63 -15.86
N TYR A 573 5.38 33.38 -15.94
CA TYR A 573 3.99 33.05 -16.30
C TYR A 573 3.00 33.76 -15.38
N HIS A 574 3.20 33.64 -14.06
CA HIS A 574 2.30 34.25 -13.07
C HIS A 574 2.27 35.78 -13.21
N ALA A 575 3.43 36.43 -13.39
CA ALA A 575 3.50 37.87 -13.61
C ALA A 575 2.76 38.31 -14.89
N LEU A 576 2.98 37.61 -16.01
CA LEU A 576 2.35 37.93 -17.29
C LEU A 576 0.83 37.65 -17.27
N TRP A 577 0.39 36.60 -16.58
CA TRP A 577 -1.03 36.33 -16.35
C TRP A 577 -1.70 37.43 -15.52
N ARG A 578 -1.10 37.82 -14.39
CA ARG A 578 -1.60 38.91 -13.53
C ARG A 578 -1.65 40.26 -14.26
N ARG A 579 -0.77 40.48 -15.23
CA ARG A 579 -0.77 41.66 -16.11
C ARG A 579 -1.68 41.54 -17.34
N GLY A 580 -2.45 40.46 -17.46
CA GLY A 580 -3.39 40.24 -18.56
C GLY A 580 -2.73 40.01 -19.92
N LYS A 581 -1.43 39.66 -19.96
CA LYS A 581 -0.67 39.44 -21.19
C LYS A 581 -0.78 37.99 -21.69
N VAL A 582 -1.04 37.03 -20.78
CA VAL A 582 -1.24 35.60 -21.05
C VAL A 582 -2.52 35.12 -20.35
N ALA A 583 -3.24 34.18 -20.97
CA ALA A 583 -4.44 33.58 -20.38
C ALA A 583 -4.07 32.58 -19.26
N ALA A 584 -4.99 32.35 -18.32
CA ALA A 584 -4.82 31.31 -17.31
C ALA A 584 -4.74 29.92 -17.98
N SER A 585 -3.83 29.09 -17.50
CA SER A 585 -3.64 27.70 -17.94
C SER A 585 -3.87 26.76 -16.78
N ALA A 586 -4.81 25.82 -16.92
CA ALA A 586 -5.12 24.87 -15.87
C ALA A 586 -3.89 24.06 -15.44
N GLU A 587 -3.04 23.65 -16.38
CA GLU A 587 -1.80 22.92 -16.12
C GLU A 587 -0.76 23.79 -15.40
N MET A 588 -0.57 25.05 -15.80
CA MET A 588 0.38 25.93 -15.12
C MET A 588 -0.10 26.29 -13.71
N GLU A 589 -1.40 26.49 -13.51
CA GLU A 589 -1.98 26.70 -12.18
C GLU A 589 -1.83 25.45 -11.30
N LEU A 590 -2.08 24.25 -11.86
CA LEU A 590 -1.87 22.97 -11.19
C LEU A 590 -0.41 22.79 -10.75
N LEU A 591 0.55 23.12 -11.64
CA LEU A 591 1.98 23.10 -11.30
C LEU A 591 2.32 24.10 -10.20
N ALA A 592 1.79 25.32 -10.28
CA ALA A 592 2.01 26.33 -9.26
C ALA A 592 1.41 25.96 -7.90
N ASP A 593 0.28 25.23 -7.86
CA ASP A 593 -0.32 24.69 -6.64
C ASP A 593 0.46 23.49 -6.08
N ALA A 594 0.96 22.62 -6.96
CA ALA A 594 1.80 21.48 -6.59
C ALA A 594 3.22 21.89 -6.15
N LEU A 595 3.65 23.11 -6.49
CA LEU A 595 4.99 23.65 -6.23
C LEU A 595 4.96 24.93 -5.36
N PRO A 596 4.34 24.90 -4.17
CA PRO A 596 4.18 26.11 -3.36
C PRO A 596 5.53 26.72 -2.95
N GLN A 597 6.59 25.91 -2.83
CA GLN A 597 7.95 26.38 -2.50
C GLN A 597 8.56 27.30 -3.57
N VAL A 598 8.06 27.27 -4.81
CA VAL A 598 8.48 28.22 -5.86
C VAL A 598 8.07 29.64 -5.47
N PHE A 599 6.98 29.79 -4.72
CA PHE A 599 6.44 31.06 -4.25
C PHE A 599 6.55 31.18 -2.73
N VAL A 600 7.75 31.49 -2.23
CA VAL A 600 8.11 31.48 -0.78
C VAL A 600 7.12 32.21 0.12
N ASP A 601 6.56 33.34 -0.34
CA ASP A 601 5.59 34.16 0.42
C ASP A 601 4.17 34.10 -0.17
N GLY A 602 3.87 33.04 -0.92
CA GLY A 602 2.66 32.92 -1.73
C GLY A 602 2.77 33.63 -3.08
N ARG A 603 1.73 33.47 -3.91
CA ARG A 603 1.70 34.00 -5.27
C ARG A 603 1.66 35.54 -5.26
N PRO A 604 2.65 36.24 -5.84
CA PRO A 604 2.74 37.71 -5.74
C PRO A 604 1.65 38.41 -6.56
N ASN A 605 1.09 39.50 -6.04
CA ASN A 605 0.19 40.38 -6.81
C ASN A 605 0.92 41.57 -7.46
N SER A 606 2.11 41.88 -6.96
CA SER A 606 3.07 42.90 -7.38
C SER A 606 4.45 42.47 -6.89
N ASP A 607 5.50 43.21 -7.24
CA ASP A 607 6.88 42.98 -6.79
C ASP A 607 7.40 41.60 -7.24
N PHE A 608 7.07 41.24 -8.48
CA PHE A 608 7.39 39.95 -9.09
C PHE A 608 8.89 39.66 -9.07
N ALA A 609 9.73 40.66 -9.35
CA ALA A 609 11.18 40.49 -9.32
C ALA A 609 11.72 40.16 -7.92
N ALA A 610 11.17 40.82 -6.89
CA ALA A 610 11.56 40.56 -5.51
C ALA A 610 11.05 39.19 -5.02
N ALA A 611 9.86 38.77 -5.45
CA ALA A 611 9.32 37.43 -5.18
C ALA A 611 10.19 36.32 -5.79
N HIS A 612 10.64 36.48 -7.05
CA HIS A 612 11.58 35.56 -7.68
C HIS A 612 12.92 35.53 -6.95
N LEU A 613 13.50 36.67 -6.60
CA LEU A 613 14.77 36.67 -5.85
C LEU A 613 14.65 35.96 -4.49
N ARG A 614 13.51 36.09 -3.79
CA ARG A 614 13.27 35.33 -2.55
C ARG A 614 13.22 33.82 -2.76
N SER A 615 12.62 33.34 -3.86
CA SER A 615 12.63 31.90 -4.19
C SER A 615 14.02 31.35 -4.47
N TRP A 616 14.97 32.22 -4.81
CA TRP A 616 16.40 31.88 -4.96
C TRP A 616 17.19 31.98 -3.64
N GLY A 617 16.51 32.17 -2.51
CA GLY A 617 17.13 32.21 -1.18
C GLY A 617 17.81 33.53 -0.83
N TYR A 618 17.42 34.62 -1.46
CA TYR A 618 17.78 35.96 -1.00
C TYR A 618 16.88 36.37 0.18
N ASP A 619 17.46 37.01 1.19
CA ASP A 619 16.67 37.58 2.29
C ASP A 619 15.73 38.69 1.76
N PRO A 620 14.58 38.94 2.41
CA PRO A 620 13.58 39.88 1.88
C PRO A 620 14.14 41.29 1.62
N ALA A 621 14.94 41.84 2.53
CA ALA A 621 15.49 43.18 2.39
C ALA A 621 16.45 43.28 1.19
N LYS A 622 17.31 42.29 1.02
CA LYS A 622 18.23 42.20 -0.12
C LYS A 622 17.52 41.92 -1.43
N ALA A 623 16.49 41.09 -1.44
CA ALA A 623 15.69 40.80 -2.62
C ALA A 623 14.99 42.08 -3.13
N THR A 624 14.37 42.85 -2.25
CA THR A 624 13.75 44.14 -2.59
C THR A 624 14.78 45.15 -3.09
N ALA A 625 15.91 45.28 -2.39
CA ALA A 625 16.98 46.21 -2.81
C ALA A 625 17.54 45.84 -4.20
N MET A 626 17.77 44.55 -4.44
CA MET A 626 18.25 44.07 -5.74
C MET A 626 17.20 44.29 -6.84
N ALA A 627 15.94 43.96 -6.59
CA ALA A 627 14.83 44.18 -7.54
C ALA A 627 14.70 45.66 -7.94
N ALA A 628 14.86 46.59 -7.00
CA ALA A 628 14.80 48.03 -7.25
C ALA A 628 15.97 48.56 -8.11
N THR A 629 17.09 47.83 -8.15
CA THR A 629 18.32 48.21 -8.87
C THR A 629 18.55 47.40 -10.15
N LEU A 630 17.57 46.60 -10.57
CA LEU A 630 17.70 45.78 -11.78
C LEU A 630 17.90 46.69 -13.01
N PRO A 631 18.94 46.47 -13.81
CA PRO A 631 19.15 47.28 -15.01
C PRO A 631 18.09 46.91 -16.04
N LEU A 632 17.14 47.81 -16.29
CA LEU A 632 16.05 47.59 -17.24
C LEU A 632 16.46 47.83 -18.71
N ASP A 633 17.67 48.35 -18.96
CA ASP A 633 18.21 48.61 -20.30
C ASP A 633 19.23 47.56 -20.73
N SER A 634 19.02 46.96 -21.91
CA SER A 634 19.88 45.90 -22.49
C SER A 634 21.31 46.37 -22.78
N ALA A 635 21.53 47.67 -23.06
CA ALA A 635 22.84 48.24 -23.33
C ALA A 635 23.72 48.38 -22.07
N ASN A 636 23.14 48.79 -20.94
CA ASN A 636 23.85 48.89 -19.65
C ASN A 636 24.15 47.50 -19.05
N MET A 637 23.38 46.48 -19.43
CA MET A 637 23.56 45.10 -18.99
C MET A 637 24.83 44.43 -19.56
N LEU A 638 25.14 44.68 -20.83
CA LEU A 638 26.33 44.17 -21.51
C LEU A 638 27.62 44.72 -20.89
N ALA A 639 27.61 46.00 -20.49
CA ALA A 639 28.75 46.64 -19.82
C ALA A 639 29.01 46.05 -18.42
N THR A 640 27.96 45.84 -17.62
CA THR A 640 28.08 45.31 -16.25
C THR A 640 28.41 43.81 -16.20
N SER A 641 28.01 43.02 -17.22
CA SER A 641 28.33 41.58 -17.27
C SER A 641 29.82 41.30 -17.53
N LEU A 642 30.47 42.13 -18.35
CA LEU A 642 31.91 42.09 -18.60
C LEU A 642 32.75 42.40 -17.34
N GLU A 643 32.28 43.31 -16.47
CA GLU A 643 32.99 43.66 -15.24
C GLU A 643 32.89 42.58 -14.13
N VAL A 644 31.76 41.89 -14.01
CA VAL A 644 31.54 40.87 -12.96
C VAL A 644 32.36 39.61 -13.19
N SER A 645 32.70 39.27 -14.44
CA SER A 645 33.61 38.17 -14.80
C SER A 645 35.03 38.34 -14.21
N SER A 646 35.46 39.58 -13.95
CA SER A 646 36.81 39.90 -13.46
C SER A 646 37.03 39.76 -11.94
N LYS A 647 35.95 39.68 -11.14
CA LYS A 647 36.03 39.61 -9.68
C LYS A 647 35.72 38.20 -9.20
N LYS A 648 36.72 37.54 -8.59
CA LYS A 648 36.65 36.19 -7.96
C LYS A 648 35.23 35.88 -7.47
N THR A 649 34.47 35.16 -8.27
CA THR A 649 33.07 34.85 -8.00
C THR A 649 33.03 33.93 -6.79
N LYS A 650 32.38 34.41 -5.71
CA LYS A 650 31.92 33.56 -4.61
C LYS A 650 31.20 32.38 -5.22
N LYS A 651 31.43 31.16 -4.68
CA LYS A 651 30.73 29.93 -5.10
C LYS A 651 29.26 30.27 -5.40
N PRO A 652 28.72 29.93 -6.58
CA PRO A 652 27.32 30.13 -6.85
C PRO A 652 26.53 29.50 -5.70
N ARG A 653 25.66 30.29 -5.07
CA ARG A 653 24.76 29.77 -4.04
C ARG A 653 23.94 28.67 -4.72
N SER A 654 24.03 27.44 -4.21
CA SER A 654 23.21 26.35 -4.72
C SER A 654 21.75 26.78 -4.58
N LEU A 655 21.00 26.69 -5.68
CA LEU A 655 19.55 26.82 -5.66
C LEU A 655 18.97 25.93 -4.54
N PRO A 656 17.91 26.37 -3.83
CA PRO A 656 17.09 25.44 -3.08
C PRO A 656 16.61 24.37 -4.07
N SER A 657 17.14 23.16 -3.91
CA SER A 657 16.81 22.08 -4.82
C SER A 657 15.32 21.77 -4.72
N LEU A 658 14.61 21.69 -5.85
CA LEU A 658 13.24 21.15 -5.88
C LEU A 658 13.17 19.69 -5.45
N THR A 659 14.31 19.01 -5.26
CA THR A 659 14.35 17.70 -4.58
C THR A 659 13.79 17.74 -3.15
N ALA A 660 13.63 18.93 -2.54
CA ALA A 660 12.97 19.14 -1.26
C ALA A 660 11.43 19.38 -1.37
N MET A 661 10.83 19.19 -2.54
CA MET A 661 9.38 19.22 -2.72
C MET A 661 8.67 18.33 -1.72
N ALA A 662 7.64 18.88 -1.07
CA ALA A 662 6.75 18.09 -0.23
C ALA A 662 6.18 16.93 -1.04
N GLU A 663 6.28 15.73 -0.50
CA GLU A 663 5.61 14.56 -1.07
C GLU A 663 4.10 14.78 -1.03
N THR A 664 3.44 14.57 -2.17
CA THR A 664 1.98 14.67 -2.25
C THR A 664 1.35 13.59 -1.37
N THR A 665 0.07 13.77 -1.04
CA THR A 665 -0.62 12.82 -0.16
C THR A 665 -0.74 11.45 -0.82
N ALA A 666 -1.05 11.41 -2.11
CA ALA A 666 -1.11 10.17 -2.88
C ALA A 666 0.25 9.50 -3.01
N PHE A 667 1.32 10.26 -3.28
CA PHE A 667 2.68 9.70 -3.31
C PHE A 667 3.02 9.01 -1.99
N ARG A 668 2.77 9.69 -0.87
CA ARG A 668 3.02 9.15 0.47
C ARG A 668 2.18 7.90 0.72
N ARG A 669 0.87 7.97 0.48
CA ARG A 669 -0.04 6.84 0.69
C ARG A 669 0.37 5.60 -0.09
N VAL A 670 0.75 5.77 -1.35
CA VAL A 670 1.13 4.63 -2.20
C VAL A 670 2.51 4.08 -1.82
N THR A 671 3.50 4.93 -1.60
CA THR A 671 4.88 4.49 -1.27
C THR A 671 5.03 4.00 0.16
N GLN A 672 4.21 4.48 1.09
CA GLN A 672 4.14 3.98 2.48
C GLN A 672 3.09 2.88 2.66
N LEU A 673 2.40 2.50 1.57
CA LEU A 673 1.39 1.45 1.55
C LEU A 673 0.28 1.68 2.61
N GLU A 674 -0.09 2.95 2.80
CA GLU A 674 -1.12 3.38 3.73
C GLU A 674 -2.51 2.97 3.23
N LEU A 675 -3.22 2.20 4.04
CA LEU A 675 -4.63 1.90 3.81
C LEU A 675 -5.53 2.98 4.43
N PRO A 676 -6.72 3.22 3.85
CA PRO A 676 -7.75 4.07 4.47
C PRO A 676 -8.06 3.57 5.89
N CYS A 677 -8.16 4.51 6.81
CA CYS A 677 -8.19 4.25 8.24
C CYS A 677 -9.40 4.92 8.90
N GLY A 678 -10.54 4.22 8.90
CA GLY A 678 -11.77 4.61 9.60
C GLY A 678 -12.98 3.77 9.16
N THR A 679 -14.19 4.20 9.50
CA THR A 679 -15.44 3.55 9.08
C THR A 679 -15.55 3.48 7.54
N PHE A 680 -16.02 2.34 7.04
CA PHE A 680 -15.83 1.86 5.67
C PHE A 680 -16.31 2.78 4.53
N ALA A 681 -17.17 3.76 4.76
CA ALA A 681 -17.77 4.55 3.69
C ALA A 681 -17.04 5.88 3.43
N ASP A 682 -16.96 6.76 4.43
CA ASP A 682 -16.55 8.15 4.21
C ASP A 682 -15.04 8.32 4.05
N ASP A 683 -14.25 7.69 4.92
CA ASP A 683 -12.78 7.77 4.88
C ASP A 683 -12.19 7.01 3.69
N TYR A 684 -12.84 5.92 3.29
CA TYR A 684 -12.48 5.18 2.06
C TYR A 684 -12.76 6.03 0.82
N THR A 685 -13.91 6.72 0.79
CA THR A 685 -14.27 7.62 -0.31
C THR A 685 -13.32 8.82 -0.37
N GLU A 686 -12.93 9.41 0.76
CA GLU A 686 -11.91 10.47 0.78
C GLU A 686 -10.55 9.98 0.31
N TRP A 687 -10.13 8.81 0.79
CA TRP A 687 -8.85 8.24 0.40
C TRP A 687 -8.78 7.98 -1.12
N MET A 688 -9.83 7.38 -1.68
CA MET A 688 -9.94 7.14 -3.12
C MET A 688 -10.01 8.44 -3.91
N ARG A 689 -10.75 9.43 -3.42
CA ARG A 689 -10.85 10.76 -4.03
C ARG A 689 -9.47 11.42 -4.12
N THR A 690 -8.71 11.46 -3.02
CA THR A 690 -7.35 12.02 -3.03
C THR A 690 -6.45 11.28 -4.01
N LEU A 691 -6.46 9.94 -4.01
CA LEU A 691 -5.65 9.17 -4.95
C LEU A 691 -6.02 9.51 -6.38
N ARG A 692 -7.31 9.48 -6.72
CA ARG A 692 -7.80 9.79 -8.06
C ARG A 692 -7.39 11.20 -8.47
N ASP A 693 -7.71 12.21 -7.66
CA ASP A 693 -7.52 13.61 -8.00
C ASP A 693 -6.01 13.95 -8.16
N GLU A 694 -5.13 13.41 -7.33
CA GLU A 694 -3.68 13.63 -7.48
C GLU A 694 -3.06 12.76 -8.59
N MET A 695 -3.53 11.53 -8.80
CA MET A 695 -3.05 10.63 -9.87
C MET A 695 -3.42 11.11 -11.27
N GLU A 696 -4.60 11.72 -11.39
CA GLU A 696 -5.13 12.29 -12.65
C GLU A 696 -4.84 13.80 -12.77
N GLY A 697 -4.27 14.38 -11.72
CA GLY A 697 -3.72 15.73 -11.66
C GLY A 697 -2.21 15.73 -11.86
N VAL A 698 -1.47 16.06 -10.79
CA VAL A 698 -0.01 16.30 -10.88
C VAL A 698 0.78 15.07 -11.32
N HIS A 699 0.38 13.86 -10.92
CA HIS A 699 1.12 12.63 -11.29
C HIS A 699 0.82 12.14 -12.70
N ASP A 700 -0.15 12.75 -13.39
CA ASP A 700 -0.37 12.54 -14.81
C ASP A 700 0.57 13.41 -15.67
N LEU A 701 1.21 14.42 -15.08
CA LEU A 701 2.18 15.26 -15.74
C LEU A 701 3.57 14.61 -15.75
N ASN A 702 4.15 14.46 -16.94
CA ASN A 702 5.56 14.09 -17.08
C ASN A 702 6.45 15.32 -16.79
N LEU A 703 6.93 15.44 -15.56
CA LEU A 703 7.71 16.60 -15.14
C LEU A 703 9.04 16.75 -15.90
N ALA A 704 9.61 15.66 -16.41
CA ALA A 704 10.81 15.74 -17.26
C ALA A 704 10.50 16.44 -18.59
N ALA A 705 9.37 16.10 -19.23
CA ALA A 705 8.92 16.76 -20.44
C ALA A 705 8.58 18.25 -20.20
N ILE A 706 7.94 18.57 -19.07
CA ILE A 706 7.68 19.96 -18.67
C ILE A 706 8.99 20.73 -18.48
N GLY A 707 9.98 20.12 -17.83
CA GLY A 707 11.32 20.70 -17.71
C GLY A 707 11.92 21.08 -19.07
N GLN A 708 11.79 20.21 -20.07
CA GLN A 708 12.25 20.50 -21.44
C GLN A 708 11.44 21.60 -22.12
N LEU A 709 10.11 21.61 -21.96
CA LEU A 709 9.27 22.71 -22.47
C LEU A 709 9.68 24.05 -21.84
N PHE A 710 9.97 24.07 -20.54
CA PHE A 710 10.43 25.27 -19.85
C PHE A 710 11.78 25.74 -20.35
N ARG A 711 12.73 24.83 -20.57
CA ARG A 711 14.01 25.16 -21.21
C ARG A 711 13.82 25.70 -22.62
N GLY A 712 12.95 25.09 -23.42
CA GLY A 712 12.67 25.52 -24.79
C GLY A 712 12.07 26.93 -24.87
N ALA A 713 11.04 27.20 -24.08
CA ALA A 713 10.43 28.54 -24.00
C ALA A 713 11.40 29.58 -23.46
N TRP A 714 12.26 29.17 -22.52
CA TRP A 714 13.34 30.01 -22.02
C TRP A 714 14.33 30.40 -23.13
N ILE A 715 14.81 29.42 -23.91
CA ILE A 715 15.72 29.64 -25.03
C ILE A 715 15.09 30.55 -26.08
N GLU A 716 13.81 30.32 -26.43
CA GLU A 716 13.07 31.16 -27.37
C GLU A 716 13.06 32.63 -26.95
N MET A 717 12.79 32.91 -25.66
CA MET A 717 12.81 34.27 -25.13
C MET A 717 14.21 34.88 -25.11
N ALA A 718 15.21 34.13 -24.63
CA ALA A 718 16.57 34.62 -24.52
C ALA A 718 17.14 34.99 -25.90
N ASP A 719 16.88 34.14 -26.90
CA ASP A 719 17.30 34.36 -28.28
C ASP A 719 16.56 35.55 -28.91
N ALA A 720 15.24 35.66 -28.74
CA ALA A 720 14.44 36.75 -29.30
C ALA A 720 14.78 38.12 -28.71
N LEU A 721 15.19 38.17 -27.44
CA LEU A 721 15.53 39.39 -26.72
C LEU A 721 17.03 39.72 -26.75
N GLY A 722 17.84 38.90 -27.43
CA GLY A 722 19.28 39.12 -27.56
C GLY A 722 20.08 38.89 -26.28
N TYR A 723 19.53 38.13 -25.32
CA TYR A 723 20.24 37.70 -24.11
C TYR A 723 21.11 36.48 -24.41
N HIS A 724 22.05 36.65 -25.33
CA HIS A 724 23.15 35.73 -25.46
C HIS A 724 24.29 36.22 -24.58
N GLY A 725 24.93 35.32 -23.82
CA GLY A 725 26.31 35.57 -23.42
C GLY A 725 27.07 36.09 -24.65
N SER A 726 27.76 37.21 -24.48
CA SER A 726 28.19 38.18 -25.50
C SER A 726 28.91 37.66 -26.77
N LYS A 727 29.13 36.35 -26.99
CA LYS A 727 29.75 35.80 -28.20
C LYS A 727 29.18 34.42 -28.56
N LYS A 728 29.23 34.05 -29.85
CA LYS A 728 29.13 32.64 -30.32
C LYS A 728 30.07 31.68 -29.57
N HIS A 729 31.14 32.20 -28.96
CA HIS A 729 32.05 31.45 -28.08
C HIS A 729 31.46 31.08 -26.72
N ASP A 730 30.39 31.74 -26.25
CA ASP A 730 29.73 31.37 -24.99
C ASP A 730 28.93 30.07 -25.11
N ARG A 731 28.67 29.57 -26.33
CA ARG A 731 28.16 28.21 -26.57
C ARG A 731 29.27 27.16 -26.73
N ALA A 732 30.55 27.56 -26.71
CA ALA A 732 31.67 26.63 -26.76
C ALA A 732 31.75 25.81 -25.45
N PRO A 733 32.07 24.50 -25.51
CA PRO A 733 32.15 23.62 -24.33
C PRO A 733 33.13 24.08 -23.24
N GLU A 734 33.96 25.07 -23.54
CA GLU A 734 34.99 25.65 -22.67
C GLU A 734 34.45 26.72 -21.70
N VAL A 735 33.27 27.30 -21.94
CA VAL A 735 32.68 28.29 -21.02
C VAL A 735 32.05 27.59 -19.82
N PRO A 736 32.48 27.92 -18.58
CA PRO A 736 31.92 27.28 -17.40
C PRO A 736 30.40 27.52 -17.33
N ASN A 737 29.63 26.45 -17.15
CA ASN A 737 28.16 26.48 -17.10
C ASN A 737 27.58 27.50 -16.10
N VAL A 738 28.35 27.83 -15.06
CA VAL A 738 28.02 28.86 -14.05
C VAL A 738 27.86 30.26 -14.67
N VAL A 739 28.62 30.59 -15.72
CA VAL A 739 28.61 31.90 -16.37
C VAL A 739 27.40 32.04 -17.30
N ARG A 740 27.04 30.98 -18.04
CA ARG A 740 25.82 30.93 -18.88
C ARG A 740 24.57 31.13 -18.04
N PHE A 741 24.46 30.33 -16.98
CA PHE A 741 23.36 30.36 -16.03
C PHE A 741 23.15 31.73 -15.36
N ALA A 742 24.25 32.45 -15.04
CA ALA A 742 24.18 33.78 -14.44
C ALA A 742 23.66 34.86 -15.40
N ASN A 743 24.00 34.77 -16.69
CA ASN A 743 23.46 35.68 -17.70
C ASN A 743 21.99 35.39 -18.01
N GLU A 744 21.62 34.11 -17.99
CA GLU A 744 20.27 33.64 -18.27
C GLU A 744 19.27 34.06 -17.17
N ASN A 745 19.59 33.84 -15.89
CA ASN A 745 18.72 34.28 -14.78
C ASN A 745 18.46 35.80 -14.78
N ARG A 746 19.41 36.61 -15.30
CA ARG A 746 19.24 38.07 -15.42
C ARG A 746 18.18 38.47 -16.45
N CYS A 747 17.97 37.70 -17.51
CA CYS A 747 16.91 37.98 -18.49
C CYS A 747 15.53 37.86 -17.83
N VAL A 748 15.27 36.79 -17.05
CA VAL A 748 14.02 36.66 -16.27
C VAL A 748 13.86 37.79 -15.29
N GLN A 749 14.90 38.09 -14.51
CA GLN A 749 14.85 39.17 -13.51
C GLN A 749 14.48 40.51 -14.17
N THR A 750 15.04 40.79 -15.34
CA THR A 750 14.73 42.01 -16.11
C THR A 750 13.27 42.01 -16.55
N LEU A 751 12.76 40.91 -17.11
CA LEU A 751 11.36 40.79 -17.52
C LEU A 751 10.40 40.94 -16.33
N LEU A 752 10.71 40.34 -15.19
CA LEU A 752 9.92 40.51 -13.96
C LEU A 752 9.97 41.96 -13.45
N GLY A 753 11.12 42.62 -13.53
CA GLY A 753 11.27 44.04 -13.20
C GLY A 753 10.46 44.95 -14.12
N LEU A 754 10.37 44.61 -15.41
CA LEU A 754 9.49 45.31 -16.36
C LEU A 754 8.00 45.06 -16.04
N CYS A 755 7.63 43.84 -15.63
CA CYS A 755 6.27 43.58 -15.15
C CYS A 755 5.91 44.45 -13.93
N ASP A 756 6.88 44.81 -13.09
CA ASP A 756 6.68 45.69 -11.94
C ASP A 756 6.63 47.17 -12.32
N GLN A 757 7.58 47.64 -13.16
CA GLN A 757 7.85 49.07 -13.38
C GLN A 757 7.33 49.62 -14.72
N ALA A 758 7.24 48.79 -15.75
CA ALA A 758 6.88 49.18 -17.12
C ALA A 758 6.07 48.08 -17.82
N PRO A 759 4.81 47.81 -17.41
CA PRO A 759 4.02 46.67 -17.86
C PRO A 759 3.64 46.71 -19.36
N ASP A 760 3.88 47.83 -20.04
CA ASP A 760 3.63 48.03 -21.47
C ASP A 760 4.90 47.98 -22.33
N ASP A 761 6.04 47.62 -21.74
CA ASP A 761 7.30 47.44 -22.48
C ASP A 761 7.15 46.35 -23.58
N PRO A 762 7.59 46.61 -24.83
CA PRO A 762 7.44 45.68 -25.94
C PRO A 762 8.14 44.33 -25.72
N ARG A 763 9.16 44.27 -24.85
CA ARG A 763 9.85 43.01 -24.51
C ARG A 763 8.94 42.05 -23.75
N LEU A 764 7.96 42.57 -22.99
CA LEU A 764 6.96 41.75 -22.32
C LEU A 764 6.02 41.08 -23.31
N LEU A 765 5.79 41.67 -24.50
CA LEU A 765 5.01 41.04 -25.57
C LEU A 765 5.76 39.85 -26.19
N VAL A 766 7.08 39.97 -26.35
CA VAL A 766 7.94 38.87 -26.80
C VAL A 766 7.91 37.73 -25.79
N ALA A 767 8.10 38.04 -24.50
CA ALA A 767 8.00 37.06 -23.42
C ALA A 767 6.61 36.40 -23.35
N ALA A 768 5.54 37.19 -23.50
CA ALA A 768 4.18 36.67 -23.52
C ALA A 768 3.91 35.72 -24.70
N THR A 769 4.55 35.93 -25.85
CA THR A 769 4.43 35.02 -27.01
C THR A 769 5.05 33.66 -26.71
N ALA A 770 6.28 33.63 -26.20
CA ALA A 770 6.95 32.39 -25.83
C ALA A 770 6.21 31.64 -24.70
N VAL A 771 5.72 32.36 -23.68
CA VAL A 771 4.93 31.76 -22.60
C VAL A 771 3.57 31.26 -23.09
N LYS A 772 2.93 31.92 -24.08
CA LYS A 772 1.71 31.39 -24.73
C LYS A 772 1.99 30.09 -25.47
N ASN A 773 3.08 30.03 -26.23
CA ASN A 773 3.50 28.81 -26.93
C ASN A 773 3.77 27.67 -25.93
N LEU A 774 4.44 27.98 -24.81
CA LEU A 774 4.62 27.04 -23.71
C LEU A 774 3.28 26.53 -23.18
N VAL A 775 2.38 27.43 -22.77
CA VAL A 775 1.07 27.10 -22.22
C VAL A 775 0.26 26.19 -23.15
N GLN A 776 0.32 26.42 -24.46
CA GLN A 776 -0.36 25.58 -25.45
C GLN A 776 0.20 24.15 -25.53
N ARG A 777 1.48 23.97 -25.19
CA ARG A 777 2.20 22.69 -25.28
C ARG A 777 2.28 21.92 -23.97
N VAL A 778 2.08 22.56 -22.81
CA VAL A 778 2.08 21.82 -21.52
C VAL A 778 1.09 20.64 -21.50
N PRO A 779 -0.11 20.71 -22.10
CA PRO A 779 -0.99 19.55 -22.21
C PRO A 779 -0.37 18.34 -22.93
N GLU A 780 0.58 18.55 -23.85
CA GLU A 780 1.32 17.47 -24.55
C GLU A 780 2.23 16.68 -23.59
N ALA A 781 2.58 17.25 -22.44
CA ALA A 781 3.41 16.61 -21.43
C ALA A 781 2.64 15.70 -20.46
N ARG A 782 1.33 15.54 -20.64
CA ARG A 782 0.57 14.51 -19.92
C ARG A 782 0.98 13.14 -20.41
N LEU A 783 1.17 12.21 -19.47
CA LEU A 783 1.30 10.80 -19.79
C LEU A 783 0.05 10.35 -20.54
N VAL A 784 0.20 9.60 -21.63
CA VAL A 784 -0.95 9.02 -22.33
C VAL A 784 -1.77 8.26 -21.30
N ALA A 785 -2.94 8.81 -20.99
CA ALA A 785 -3.75 8.27 -19.93
C ALA A 785 -4.21 6.88 -20.37
N ALA A 786 -4.06 5.90 -19.49
CA ALA A 786 -4.83 4.66 -19.60
C ALA A 786 -6.36 4.90 -19.49
N ARG A 787 -6.82 6.16 -19.43
CA ARG A 787 -8.21 6.59 -19.60
C ARG A 787 -8.70 6.46 -21.05
N ASP A 788 -7.83 6.42 -22.05
CA ASP A 788 -8.22 6.12 -23.44
C ASP A 788 -8.48 4.62 -23.66
N VAL A 789 -8.83 3.89 -22.60
CA VAL A 789 -9.19 2.46 -22.59
C VAL A 789 -10.67 2.31 -22.24
#